data_AF-A0A3A8P470-F1
#
_entry.id   AF-A0A3A8P470-F1
#
_cell.length_a   1.000
_cell.length_b   1.000
_cell.length_c   1.000
_cell.angle_alpha   90.00
_cell.angle_beta   90.00
_cell.angle_gamma   90.00
#
_symmetry.space_group_name_H-M   'P 1'
#
loop_
_entity.id
_entity.type
_entity.pdbx_description
1 polymer ?
#
loop_
_entity_poly.entity_id
_entity_poly.type
_entity_poly.pdbx_seq_one_letter_code
_entity_poly.pdbx_strand_id
1 'polypeptide(L)'
;MNMAEQAGLPPAHSIWRATVRHVFGRMSHSRCVTYWPEPEGPFASRSRTAWPAGVSTSSAVVPEASPSKEGSVHEATAARASAPAVAPASGADTTTETARKRKRPIPRPSAPDVGASIRRLSSQRVPTNRGSRISRPKEILSEEVPMRIRSLGAVLFVVLSACSTGPADEVAGPDALAGEQQALEPGEVSLFLDSARPTIAMDSDTGAVELGMKFRVSVPGTARGVRFFKGGAQNVGPHRVSLWNRTGAKLAEATSTSETTTGWQTVRFASPINVSAGTTYVVSYYASAGRYGATVGGFNAEKSRGPIQGLASGVDGVNGVYRYGGGFPTQGFQNTDYAVDVVFLPDGTEPPADTQAPTAPSGLVASAASASAINLGWNASTDNVGVAAYDVFRNGVKIASTASRTYADSGLAAATAYSYLVKARDAAGNVSANSNTVTATTNSNPPAGGFPTASTTGVPAGTQLTAYTGPCTLTVANTVIDSKTVNCDLNIRAAGVVIRNSKINGSVATDESSTGFSFTITDSHVDAGDRIVTGVGAVNFTAIRVHVQGGNRSMHCWHDCEIRDSYVHGQMTDETGTAHESGIRMGRNVTLRHNTITCDAPDVPPDAGCSAALTGYGDFAPVENNLVENNYFPGTTGGFCAYGGSSQGKPYSGATNNIRFIGNVFGRGSSGRCGYYGAITSFDTSEPGNVWSNNTWVDGTVLPPSN
;
A
#
# COMPACT_ATOMS: atom_id res chain seq x y z
N MET A 1 40.87 44.16 56.57
CA MET A 1 42.21 43.58 56.37
C MET A 1 42.04 42.07 56.19
N ASN A 2 42.79 41.49 55.25
CA ASN A 2 43.01 40.05 55.02
C ASN A 2 41.79 39.16 54.65
N MET A 3 42.12 38.04 54.00
CA MET A 3 41.22 36.98 53.55
C MET A 3 41.40 35.72 54.41
N ALA A 4 40.37 34.87 54.47
CA ALA A 4 40.40 33.39 54.56
C ALA A 4 38.95 32.86 54.77
N GLU A 5 38.59 31.60 54.56
CA GLU A 5 38.81 30.66 53.44
C GLU A 5 37.82 29.47 53.62
N GLN A 6 37.50 28.74 52.54
CA GLN A 6 36.91 27.38 52.47
C GLN A 6 35.45 27.04 52.89
N ALA A 7 34.89 26.14 52.05
CA ALA A 7 33.94 25.04 52.31
C ALA A 7 32.45 25.32 52.68
N GLY A 8 31.54 24.47 52.17
CA GLY A 8 30.17 24.43 52.73
C GLY A 8 29.13 23.45 52.15
N LEU A 9 28.78 23.56 50.86
CA LEU A 9 27.63 22.87 50.22
C LEU A 9 26.22 23.30 50.74
N PRO A 10 25.10 22.95 50.05
CA PRO A 10 23.95 23.87 49.93
C PRO A 10 22.66 23.48 50.70
N PRO A 11 21.70 24.43 50.84
CA PRO A 11 20.33 24.15 51.26
C PRO A 11 19.39 23.88 50.07
N ALA A 12 18.38 23.02 50.29
CA ALA A 12 17.20 22.90 49.42
C ALA A 12 15.93 23.28 50.21
N HIS A 13 15.25 24.34 49.77
CA HIS A 13 13.98 24.86 50.31
C HIS A 13 13.25 25.59 49.15
N SER A 14 11.93 25.76 49.11
CA SER A 14 10.83 25.38 50.02
C SER A 14 9.53 25.29 49.18
N ILE A 15 8.72 24.23 49.33
CA ILE A 15 7.53 24.17 50.19
C ILE A 15 6.55 25.35 50.00
N TRP A 16 5.33 25.05 49.51
CA TRP A 16 4.08 25.44 50.15
C TRP A 16 2.96 24.43 49.85
N ARG A 17 2.11 24.13 50.84
CA ARG A 17 0.86 23.36 50.69
C ARG A 17 -0.33 24.30 50.92
N ALA A 18 -1.39 24.15 50.13
CA ALA A 18 -2.73 24.66 50.43
C ALA A 18 -3.79 23.65 49.95
N THR A 19 -4.96 23.65 50.56
CA THR A 19 -5.84 22.46 50.61
C THR A 19 -7.21 22.68 49.98
N VAL A 20 -7.58 21.78 49.06
CA VAL A 20 -8.94 21.36 48.62
C VAL A 20 -10.02 22.44 48.44
N ARG A 21 -10.52 22.54 47.19
CA ARG A 21 -11.96 22.64 46.89
C ARG A 21 -12.33 21.69 45.75
N HIS A 22 -13.52 21.09 45.82
CA HIS A 22 -14.16 20.34 44.73
C HIS A 22 -15.48 21.03 44.36
N VAL A 23 -15.67 21.41 43.08
CA VAL A 23 -16.95 21.43 42.34
C VAL A 23 -16.61 21.23 40.85
N PHE A 24 -17.49 20.59 40.08
CA PHE A 24 -17.34 20.31 38.64
C PHE A 24 -17.36 21.55 37.73
N GLY A 25 -16.65 21.48 36.59
CA GLY A 25 -16.71 22.46 35.49
C GLY A 25 -16.64 21.77 34.11
N ARG A 26 -17.62 22.05 33.25
CA ARG A 26 -17.92 21.33 31.98
C ARG A 26 -16.81 21.31 30.92
N MET A 27 -16.83 20.27 30.08
CA MET A 27 -16.26 20.29 28.72
C MET A 27 -17.05 21.22 27.77
N SER A 28 -16.41 21.67 26.69
CA SER A 28 -17.06 22.03 25.42
C SER A 28 -16.17 21.59 24.26
N HIS A 29 -16.76 21.12 23.15
CA HIS A 29 -16.03 20.74 21.94
C HIS A 29 -16.00 21.90 20.93
N SER A 30 -14.93 21.99 20.14
CA SER A 30 -14.85 22.86 18.96
C SER A 30 -15.27 22.09 17.70
N ARG A 31 -15.92 22.77 16.75
CA ARG A 31 -16.35 22.19 15.47
C ARG A 31 -15.25 22.34 14.41
N CYS A 32 -15.04 21.32 13.59
CA CYS A 32 -14.39 21.49 12.29
C CYS A 32 -15.36 22.16 11.30
N VAL A 33 -14.80 22.92 10.36
CA VAL A 33 -15.52 23.49 9.20
C VAL A 33 -14.72 23.15 7.96
N THR A 34 -15.36 22.51 6.99
CA THR A 34 -14.79 22.22 5.66
C THR A 34 -14.89 23.45 4.76
N TYR A 35 -13.88 23.67 3.92
CA TYR A 35 -13.85 24.79 2.97
C TYR A 35 -13.69 24.26 1.53
N TRP A 36 -14.50 24.77 0.61
CA TRP A 36 -14.34 24.59 -0.84
C TRP A 36 -13.92 25.95 -1.43
N PRO A 37 -12.81 26.03 -2.19
CA PRO A 37 -12.42 27.24 -2.89
C PRO A 37 -12.75 27.19 -4.39
N GLU A 38 -13.17 28.32 -4.96
CA GLU A 38 -12.94 28.85 -6.33
C GLU A 38 -14.02 29.91 -6.66
N PRO A 39 -13.84 30.77 -7.69
CA PRO A 39 -12.69 31.65 -7.87
C PRO A 39 -13.12 33.10 -8.19
N GLU A 40 -12.32 34.12 -7.83
CA GLU A 40 -12.60 35.50 -8.27
C GLU A 40 -11.37 36.27 -8.76
N GLY A 41 -11.63 37.17 -9.71
CA GLY A 41 -10.67 37.95 -10.47
C GLY A 41 -10.30 39.31 -9.86
N PRO A 42 -9.53 40.13 -10.60
CA PRO A 42 -8.77 41.22 -10.01
C PRO A 42 -9.47 42.58 -10.04
N PHE A 43 -9.26 43.37 -8.98
CA PHE A 43 -9.35 44.83 -9.04
C PHE A 43 -8.16 45.48 -8.33
N ALA A 44 -7.62 46.55 -8.91
CA ALA A 44 -6.47 47.28 -8.39
C ALA A 44 -6.71 48.79 -8.45
N SER A 45 -6.52 49.50 -7.32
CA SER A 45 -6.17 50.92 -7.34
C SER A 45 -5.71 51.47 -5.98
N ARG A 46 -4.47 52.00 -5.95
CA ARG A 46 -4.04 53.34 -5.47
C ARG A 46 -4.36 53.81 -4.02
N SER A 47 -3.55 54.65 -3.34
CA SER A 47 -2.12 55.04 -3.47
C SER A 47 -1.72 56.10 -2.40
N ARG A 48 -0.41 56.27 -2.10
CA ARG A 48 0.25 57.45 -1.45
C ARG A 48 -0.01 57.60 0.07
N THR A 49 0.83 58.19 0.93
CA THR A 49 2.20 58.83 0.90
C THR A 49 2.74 58.86 2.36
N ALA A 50 4.00 59.15 2.74
CA ALA A 50 5.30 59.51 2.14
C ALA A 50 6.43 58.92 3.07
N TRP A 51 7.77 59.09 2.98
CA TRP A 51 8.72 60.03 2.33
C TRP A 51 8.79 61.47 2.90
N PRO A 52 9.91 62.22 2.75
CA PRO A 52 11.25 61.88 2.22
C PRO A 52 12.18 61.32 3.33
N ALA A 53 13.51 61.15 3.21
CA ALA A 53 14.53 61.40 2.16
C ALA A 53 15.50 60.17 2.11
N GLY A 54 16.65 60.07 1.42
CA GLY A 54 17.56 60.97 0.67
C GLY A 54 19.00 60.37 0.76
N VAL A 55 20.15 60.89 0.30
CA VAL A 55 20.64 61.92 -0.66
C VAL A 55 22.14 61.57 -0.85
N SER A 56 22.88 61.57 -1.96
CA SER A 56 22.73 61.41 -3.43
C SER A 56 24.14 60.93 -3.92
N THR A 57 24.71 60.91 -5.14
CA THR A 57 24.53 61.24 -6.59
C THR A 57 25.77 60.57 -7.27
N SER A 58 25.96 60.28 -8.56
CA SER A 58 25.26 60.27 -9.88
C SER A 58 26.18 59.44 -10.84
N SER A 59 26.19 59.40 -12.19
CA SER A 59 25.45 60.08 -13.27
C SER A 59 25.61 59.36 -14.64
N ALA A 60 24.61 59.54 -15.52
CA ALA A 60 24.70 59.67 -17.00
C ALA A 60 25.09 58.53 -17.97
N VAL A 61 24.57 58.70 -19.20
CA VAL A 61 24.90 58.12 -20.53
C VAL A 61 24.19 56.80 -20.97
N VAL A 62 23.86 56.79 -22.26
CA VAL A 62 23.00 55.92 -23.10
C VAL A 62 23.44 56.14 -24.59
N PRO A 63 22.86 55.60 -25.70
CA PRO A 63 21.63 54.80 -25.91
C PRO A 63 21.75 53.60 -26.91
N GLU A 64 20.60 53.09 -27.37
CA GLU A 64 20.30 52.64 -28.77
C GLU A 64 20.87 51.32 -29.36
N ALA A 65 20.22 50.63 -30.32
CA ALA A 65 18.89 50.81 -30.96
C ALA A 65 18.26 49.49 -31.47
N SER A 66 16.93 49.49 -31.69
CA SER A 66 16.19 48.59 -32.61
C SER A 66 15.88 49.32 -33.93
N PRO A 67 15.30 48.69 -34.98
CA PRO A 67 13.83 48.48 -35.08
C PRO A 67 13.49 47.16 -35.84
N SER A 68 12.32 46.82 -36.40
CA SER A 68 10.96 47.42 -36.60
C SER A 68 9.93 46.24 -36.60
N LYS A 69 8.69 46.30 -36.10
CA LYS A 69 7.53 47.24 -36.24
C LYS A 69 6.62 46.94 -37.46
N GLU A 70 5.30 46.87 -37.20
CA GLU A 70 4.13 46.90 -38.12
C GLU A 70 3.81 45.67 -39.03
N GLY A 71 2.53 45.57 -39.43
CA GLY A 71 1.98 44.62 -40.43
C GLY A 71 0.76 43.82 -39.95
N SER A 72 -0.41 43.97 -40.61
CA SER A 72 -1.63 43.20 -40.30
C SER A 72 -2.53 42.91 -41.51
N VAL A 73 -3.26 41.77 -41.43
CA VAL A 73 -4.43 41.32 -42.23
C VAL A 73 -4.22 40.89 -43.72
N HIS A 74 -5.10 39.95 -44.13
CA HIS A 74 -5.50 39.49 -45.49
C HIS A 74 -4.57 38.57 -46.34
N GLU A 75 -4.96 37.28 -46.37
CA GLU A 75 -5.53 36.52 -47.51
C GLU A 75 -4.95 36.58 -48.96
N ALA A 76 -5.26 35.48 -49.68
CA ALA A 76 -5.40 35.33 -51.14
C ALA A 76 -4.19 34.86 -52.01
N THR A 77 -4.13 33.54 -52.21
CA THR A 77 -3.99 32.82 -53.51
C THR A 77 -2.82 33.08 -54.49
N ALA A 78 -2.05 32.00 -54.70
CA ALA A 78 -1.71 31.39 -56.00
C ALA A 78 -0.59 31.95 -56.94
N ALA A 79 0.56 31.24 -56.89
CA ALA A 79 1.27 30.59 -58.02
C ALA A 79 1.91 31.39 -59.18
N ARG A 80 3.22 31.14 -59.42
CA ARG A 80 3.74 30.77 -60.76
C ARG A 80 5.19 30.21 -60.80
N ALA A 81 5.40 29.21 -61.68
CA ALA A 81 6.65 28.82 -62.37
C ALA A 81 7.88 28.36 -61.52
N SER A 82 8.83 27.54 -62.00
CA SER A 82 9.18 27.14 -63.38
C SER A 82 9.64 25.66 -63.49
N ALA A 83 9.66 25.10 -64.71
CA ALA A 83 10.34 23.84 -65.09
C ALA A 83 11.55 24.15 -66.04
N PRO A 84 12.47 23.20 -66.34
CA PRO A 84 12.27 22.08 -67.30
C PRO A 84 12.46 20.67 -66.66
N ALA A 85 11.88 19.56 -67.16
CA ALA A 85 12.21 18.72 -68.34
C ALA A 85 13.58 17.99 -68.24
N VAL A 86 13.80 16.74 -68.68
CA VAL A 86 13.19 15.87 -69.72
C VAL A 86 13.06 14.39 -69.22
N ALA A 87 12.34 13.50 -69.94
CA ALA A 87 12.09 12.08 -69.57
C ALA A 87 12.61 11.04 -70.64
N PRO A 88 11.95 9.91 -71.00
CA PRO A 88 12.38 8.57 -70.54
C PRO A 88 12.51 7.44 -71.62
N ALA A 89 13.16 6.31 -71.28
CA ALA A 89 13.11 4.97 -71.94
C ALA A 89 14.00 3.94 -71.17
N SER A 90 14.00 2.61 -71.36
CA SER A 90 12.96 1.58 -71.67
C SER A 90 13.61 0.16 -71.61
N GLY A 91 12.83 -0.94 -71.57
CA GLY A 91 13.30 -2.35 -71.61
C GLY A 91 13.22 -3.05 -70.22
N ALA A 92 12.74 -4.29 -70.03
CA ALA A 92 12.47 -5.46 -70.90
C ALA A 92 13.75 -6.08 -71.52
N ASP A 93 13.93 -7.41 -71.63
CA ASP A 93 13.01 -8.56 -71.50
C ASP A 93 13.81 -9.90 -71.33
N THR A 94 13.14 -11.04 -71.06
CA THR A 94 13.59 -12.45 -71.28
C THR A 94 14.83 -12.99 -70.50
N THR A 95 15.06 -14.31 -70.26
CA THR A 95 14.35 -15.55 -70.64
C THR A 95 14.54 -16.69 -69.61
N THR A 96 13.78 -17.79 -69.80
CA THR A 96 13.96 -19.18 -69.31
C THR A 96 15.32 -19.81 -69.75
N GLU A 97 15.76 -21.05 -69.44
CA GLU A 97 15.14 -22.30 -68.92
C GLU A 97 16.26 -23.25 -68.38
N THR A 98 16.06 -24.14 -67.40
CA THR A 98 15.89 -25.62 -67.56
C THR A 98 16.30 -26.35 -66.25
N ALA A 99 16.00 -27.66 -66.11
CA ALA A 99 16.54 -28.51 -65.04
C ALA A 99 16.68 -30.00 -65.43
N ARG A 100 17.81 -30.68 -65.09
CA ARG A 100 17.85 -32.16 -64.86
C ARG A 100 19.17 -32.77 -64.31
N LYS A 101 19.03 -33.43 -63.15
CA LYS A 101 19.65 -34.71 -62.67
C LYS A 101 20.85 -35.34 -63.43
N ARG A 102 21.90 -35.80 -62.69
CA ARG A 102 22.29 -37.25 -62.54
C ARG A 102 23.54 -37.58 -61.66
N LYS A 103 23.34 -38.53 -60.72
CA LYS A 103 24.21 -39.66 -60.21
C LYS A 103 25.62 -39.47 -59.58
N ARG A 104 25.90 -40.43 -58.67
CA ARG A 104 27.08 -40.83 -57.84
C ARG A 104 28.22 -41.52 -58.65
N PRO A 105 29.48 -41.78 -58.16
CA PRO A 105 29.84 -42.45 -56.88
C PRO A 105 31.17 -42.03 -56.15
N ILE A 106 31.72 -42.93 -55.31
CA ILE A 106 32.75 -42.77 -54.25
C ILE A 106 34.13 -43.37 -54.66
N PRO A 107 35.25 -43.07 -53.97
CA PRO A 107 35.83 -44.07 -53.03
C PRO A 107 36.47 -43.51 -51.73
N ARG A 108 36.96 -44.41 -50.85
CA ARG A 108 37.78 -44.14 -49.63
C ARG A 108 39.25 -44.57 -49.82
N PRO A 109 40.15 -44.20 -48.89
CA PRO A 109 40.73 -45.13 -47.89
C PRO A 109 40.54 -44.59 -46.45
N SER A 110 40.46 -45.31 -45.32
CA SER A 110 40.79 -46.68 -44.82
C SER A 110 41.96 -46.68 -43.81
N ALA A 111 41.88 -47.54 -42.78
CA ALA A 111 42.70 -47.51 -41.55
C ALA A 111 43.45 -48.84 -41.31
N PRO A 112 44.20 -48.95 -40.20
CA PRO A 112 44.51 -50.21 -39.48
C PRO A 112 44.03 -50.15 -37.99
N ASP A 113 44.55 -50.96 -37.06
CA ASP A 113 44.32 -52.40 -36.78
C ASP A 113 45.10 -52.77 -35.48
N VAL A 114 44.81 -53.80 -34.65
CA VAL A 114 43.72 -54.82 -34.59
C VAL A 114 43.49 -55.24 -33.12
N GLY A 115 42.39 -55.94 -32.79
CA GLY A 115 42.08 -56.43 -31.43
C GLY A 115 42.46 -57.90 -31.12
N ALA A 116 42.25 -58.35 -29.87
CA ALA A 116 42.50 -59.74 -29.42
C ALA A 116 41.34 -60.32 -28.56
N SER A 117 41.23 -61.65 -28.50
CA SER A 117 40.13 -62.40 -27.84
C SER A 117 40.44 -62.79 -26.38
N ILE A 118 39.48 -63.31 -25.59
CA ILE A 118 39.22 -64.77 -25.40
C ILE A 118 37.88 -65.02 -24.64
N ARG A 119 37.30 -66.24 -24.78
CA ARG A 119 36.03 -66.69 -24.16
C ARG A 119 36.21 -67.50 -22.87
N ARG A 120 35.10 -67.61 -22.09
CA ARG A 120 34.62 -68.68 -21.14
C ARG A 120 34.30 -68.10 -19.74
N LEU A 121 33.31 -68.59 -18.96
CA LEU A 121 32.56 -69.88 -18.99
C LEU A 121 31.13 -69.74 -18.35
N SER A 122 30.21 -70.68 -18.64
CA SER A 122 29.03 -71.17 -17.82
C SER A 122 28.10 -70.17 -17.08
N SER A 123 26.81 -70.03 -17.44
CA SER A 123 25.60 -70.80 -16.98
C SER A 123 25.09 -70.46 -15.55
N GLN A 124 23.82 -70.62 -15.13
CA GLN A 124 22.58 -71.21 -15.70
C GLN A 124 21.32 -70.56 -15.06
N ARG A 125 20.10 -71.15 -15.18
CA ARG A 125 18.82 -70.60 -14.64
C ARG A 125 18.28 -71.33 -13.39
N VAL A 126 17.67 -70.56 -12.48
CA VAL A 126 16.42 -70.78 -11.68
C VAL A 126 15.98 -72.22 -11.33
N PRO A 127 15.83 -72.51 -10.01
CA PRO A 127 14.56 -72.97 -9.37
C PRO A 127 14.17 -72.04 -8.18
N THR A 128 12.94 -71.76 -7.71
CA THR A 128 11.58 -72.37 -7.60
C THR A 128 11.24 -73.15 -6.30
N ASN A 129 10.14 -72.71 -5.66
CA ASN A 129 9.10 -73.47 -4.92
C ASN A 129 9.25 -73.97 -3.45
N ARG A 130 8.24 -73.55 -2.65
CA ARG A 130 7.33 -74.33 -1.73
C ARG A 130 7.85 -75.09 -0.48
N GLY A 131 7.11 -74.86 0.62
CA GLY A 131 6.93 -75.73 1.81
C GLY A 131 6.56 -74.88 3.04
N SER A 132 5.40 -74.96 3.72
CA SER A 132 4.72 -76.08 4.42
C SER A 132 5.46 -76.53 5.69
N ARG A 133 4.87 -76.69 6.89
CA ARG A 133 3.53 -76.42 7.49
C ARG A 133 3.65 -76.70 9.02
N ILE A 134 2.63 -76.39 9.85
CA ILE A 134 2.47 -76.90 11.25
C ILE A 134 3.48 -76.24 12.25
N SER A 135 3.23 -75.98 13.55
CA SER A 135 2.13 -76.28 14.51
C SER A 135 1.79 -75.09 15.45
N ARG A 136 0.53 -75.04 15.93
CA ARG A 136 0.16 -74.59 17.31
C ARG A 136 -0.34 -75.82 18.11
N PRO A 137 -0.31 -75.81 19.44
CA PRO A 137 -1.47 -75.41 20.28
C PRO A 137 -1.03 -74.51 21.48
N LYS A 138 -1.82 -74.10 22.49
CA LYS A 138 -3.14 -74.48 23.05
C LYS A 138 -3.77 -73.20 23.72
N GLU A 139 -4.99 -72.74 23.44
CA GLU A 139 -6.30 -72.94 24.15
C GLU A 139 -6.39 -72.37 25.60
N ILE A 140 -7.51 -71.87 26.17
CA ILE A 140 -8.91 -71.59 25.70
C ILE A 140 -9.62 -70.57 26.66
N LEU A 141 -10.82 -70.08 26.25
CA LEU A 141 -11.91 -69.33 26.95
C LEU A 141 -12.14 -67.93 26.31
N SER A 142 -13.14 -67.70 25.44
CA SER A 142 -14.60 -67.48 25.66
C SER A 142 -14.91 -66.13 26.33
N GLU A 143 -15.89 -65.30 25.90
CA GLU A 143 -17.07 -65.56 25.05
C GLU A 143 -17.64 -64.26 24.38
N GLU A 144 -18.16 -64.38 23.14
CA GLU A 144 -19.08 -63.53 22.34
C GLU A 144 -19.02 -61.96 22.28
N VAL A 145 -19.90 -61.38 21.43
CA VAL A 145 -19.71 -60.13 20.63
C VAL A 145 -21.09 -59.50 20.26
N PRO A 146 -21.27 -58.15 20.22
CA PRO A 146 -21.68 -57.54 18.93
C PRO A 146 -21.27 -56.08 18.62
N MET A 147 -21.08 -55.81 17.31
CA MET A 147 -21.12 -54.49 16.61
C MET A 147 -20.00 -53.48 16.93
N ARG A 148 -19.62 -52.48 16.10
CA ARG A 148 -19.88 -52.07 14.67
C ARG A 148 -18.52 -51.53 14.13
N ILE A 149 -18.05 -51.73 12.88
CA ILE A 149 -18.56 -51.40 11.52
C ILE A 149 -18.51 -49.89 11.21
N ARG A 150 -17.84 -49.39 10.15
CA ARG A 150 -16.94 -50.00 9.13
C ARG A 150 -16.06 -48.95 8.43
N SER A 151 -15.11 -49.41 7.61
CA SER A 151 -14.20 -48.62 6.77
C SER A 151 -14.59 -48.54 5.28
N LEU A 152 -14.13 -47.48 4.59
CA LEU A 152 -13.80 -47.32 3.15
C LEU A 152 -14.73 -47.88 2.04
N GLY A 153 -14.95 -47.06 1.01
CA GLY A 153 -15.39 -47.49 -0.33
C GLY A 153 -15.89 -46.33 -1.20
N ALA A 154 -15.27 -46.07 -2.35
CA ALA A 154 -15.68 -45.01 -3.28
C ALA A 154 -16.62 -45.57 -4.36
N VAL A 155 -17.65 -44.80 -4.73
CA VAL A 155 -18.56 -45.10 -5.84
C VAL A 155 -18.86 -43.82 -6.64
N LEU A 156 -18.84 -43.93 -7.97
CA LEU A 156 -19.20 -42.90 -8.92
C LEU A 156 -20.73 -42.73 -8.96
N PHE A 157 -21.22 -41.48 -8.89
CA PHE A 157 -22.61 -41.15 -9.24
C PHE A 157 -22.65 -40.06 -10.31
N VAL A 158 -23.42 -40.33 -11.36
CA VAL A 158 -23.78 -39.34 -12.39
C VAL A 158 -24.98 -38.54 -11.89
N VAL A 159 -24.90 -37.22 -11.97
CA VAL A 159 -26.06 -36.33 -11.77
C VAL A 159 -26.36 -35.67 -13.11
N LEU A 160 -27.50 -36.02 -13.72
CA LEU A 160 -28.11 -35.17 -14.74
C LEU A 160 -28.64 -33.92 -14.02
N SER A 161 -28.03 -32.76 -14.29
CA SER A 161 -28.67 -31.48 -14.01
C SER A 161 -29.32 -30.98 -15.28
N ALA A 162 -30.66 -30.88 -15.29
CA ALA A 162 -31.39 -30.35 -16.43
C ALA A 162 -31.13 -28.85 -16.59
N CYS A 163 -30.92 -28.39 -17.81
CA CYS A 163 -30.77 -26.96 -18.09
C CYS A 163 -32.17 -26.32 -18.18
N SER A 164 -32.59 -25.64 -17.11
CA SER A 164 -33.74 -24.74 -17.11
C SER A 164 -33.26 -23.29 -17.05
N THR A 165 -33.40 -22.56 -18.15
CA THR A 165 -33.04 -21.13 -18.23
C THR A 165 -34.10 -20.27 -17.54
N GLY A 166 -33.81 -19.82 -16.32
CA GLY A 166 -34.46 -18.66 -15.69
C GLY A 166 -33.54 -17.43 -15.75
N PRO A 167 -34.08 -16.20 -15.62
CA PRO A 167 -33.26 -15.00 -15.50
C PRO A 167 -32.42 -15.03 -14.21
N ALA A 168 -31.35 -14.22 -14.18
CA ALA A 168 -30.51 -14.11 -12.99
C ALA A 168 -31.24 -13.32 -11.89
N ASP A 169 -31.43 -13.94 -10.72
CA ASP A 169 -31.88 -13.24 -9.53
C ASP A 169 -30.81 -12.25 -9.03
N GLU A 170 -31.31 -11.18 -8.44
CA GLU A 170 -30.54 -10.03 -7.96
C GLU A 170 -29.65 -10.42 -6.77
N VAL A 171 -28.32 -10.34 -6.95
CA VAL A 171 -27.37 -10.62 -5.87
C VAL A 171 -27.37 -9.43 -4.91
N ALA A 172 -28.10 -9.59 -3.82
CA ALA A 172 -28.14 -8.62 -2.72
C ALA A 172 -26.72 -8.22 -2.26
N GLY A 173 -26.57 -6.95 -1.89
CA GLY A 173 -25.31 -6.39 -1.38
C GLY A 173 -24.79 -7.09 -0.12
N PRO A 174 -23.52 -6.84 0.25
CA PRO A 174 -22.81 -7.60 1.29
C PRO A 174 -23.51 -7.57 2.64
N ASP A 175 -23.40 -8.68 3.37
CA ASP A 175 -24.12 -9.03 4.60
C ASP A 175 -24.40 -7.83 5.54
N ALA A 176 -25.66 -7.41 5.58
CA ALA A 176 -26.17 -6.52 6.62
C ALA A 176 -26.19 -7.26 7.97
N LEU A 177 -25.06 -7.20 8.69
CA LEU A 177 -24.85 -7.88 9.97
C LEU A 177 -25.95 -7.51 10.97
N ALA A 178 -26.78 -8.49 11.29
CA ALA A 178 -27.98 -8.30 12.11
C ALA A 178 -27.63 -7.79 13.51
N GLY A 179 -27.92 -6.51 13.79
CA GLY A 179 -27.73 -5.92 15.11
C GLY A 179 -26.95 -4.60 15.20
N GLU A 180 -26.37 -4.10 14.11
CA GLU A 180 -25.60 -2.85 14.17
C GLU A 180 -26.46 -1.60 14.46
N GLN A 181 -25.89 -0.64 15.21
CA GLN A 181 -26.49 0.67 15.43
C GLN A 181 -26.20 1.60 14.24
N GLN A 182 -27.25 2.04 13.55
CA GLN A 182 -27.16 2.87 12.35
C GLN A 182 -28.07 4.11 12.44
N ALA A 183 -27.89 5.06 11.52
CA ALA A 183 -28.78 6.20 11.37
C ALA A 183 -30.14 5.76 10.77
N LEU A 184 -31.06 6.71 10.54
CA LEU A 184 -32.18 6.49 9.64
C LEU A 184 -31.71 6.77 8.21
N GLU A 185 -32.01 5.88 7.27
CA GLU A 185 -31.67 6.07 5.85
C GLU A 185 -32.60 7.09 5.18
N PRO A 186 -32.21 7.65 4.00
CA PRO A 186 -33.09 8.49 3.21
C PRO A 186 -34.46 7.82 2.93
N GLY A 187 -35.54 8.53 3.27
CA GLY A 187 -36.92 8.03 3.17
C GLY A 187 -37.45 7.36 4.45
N GLU A 188 -36.58 6.87 5.34
CA GLU A 188 -37.02 6.25 6.60
C GLU A 188 -37.62 7.26 7.57
N VAL A 189 -38.69 6.85 8.24
CA VAL A 189 -39.39 7.61 9.28
C VAL A 189 -39.54 6.79 10.55
N SER A 190 -39.70 7.51 11.66
CA SER A 190 -39.98 6.98 12.99
C SER A 190 -40.95 7.93 13.70
N LEU A 191 -41.73 7.43 14.66
CA LEU A 191 -42.77 8.21 15.34
C LEU A 191 -42.19 9.38 16.15
N PHE A 192 -41.05 9.15 16.81
CA PHE A 192 -40.38 10.12 17.65
C PHE A 192 -39.25 10.84 16.90
N LEU A 193 -39.01 12.10 17.28
CA LEU A 193 -37.84 12.85 16.83
C LEU A 193 -36.59 12.44 17.61
N ASP A 194 -35.42 12.57 17.00
CA ASP A 194 -34.12 12.29 17.67
C ASP A 194 -33.86 13.22 18.88
N SER A 195 -34.57 14.34 18.95
CA SER A 195 -34.60 15.26 20.09
C SER A 195 -35.57 14.85 21.21
N ALA A 196 -36.51 13.93 20.96
CA ALA A 196 -37.48 13.47 21.94
C ALA A 196 -36.79 12.72 23.10
N ARG A 197 -37.24 12.98 24.32
CA ARG A 197 -36.73 12.36 25.55
C ARG A 197 -37.93 11.91 26.38
N PRO A 198 -37.92 10.69 26.96
CA PRO A 198 -38.94 10.32 27.93
C PRO A 198 -38.81 11.15 29.21
N THR A 199 -39.93 11.43 29.89
CA THR A 199 -39.95 12.27 31.10
C THR A 199 -39.11 11.68 32.23
N ILE A 200 -39.16 10.36 32.39
CA ILE A 200 -38.21 9.59 33.20
C ILE A 200 -37.17 9.05 32.20
N ALA A 201 -35.97 9.62 32.22
CA ALA A 201 -34.90 9.22 31.30
C ALA A 201 -34.47 7.75 31.51
N MET A 202 -34.40 7.32 32.78
CA MET A 202 -33.98 6.01 33.24
C MET A 202 -34.76 5.65 34.51
N ASP A 203 -35.53 4.57 34.49
CA ASP A 203 -36.34 4.16 35.65
C ASP A 203 -35.47 3.60 36.80
N SER A 204 -36.06 3.66 37.99
CA SER A 204 -35.61 2.99 39.21
C SER A 204 -35.62 1.46 39.12
N ASP A 205 -36.45 0.87 38.27
CA ASP A 205 -36.56 -0.59 38.10
C ASP A 205 -35.26 -1.22 37.53
N THR A 206 -35.01 -2.45 37.97
CA THR A 206 -33.88 -3.31 37.59
C THR A 206 -34.33 -4.70 37.11
N GLY A 207 -35.63 -4.99 37.10
CA GLY A 207 -36.17 -6.23 36.59
C GLY A 207 -35.90 -6.39 35.10
N ALA A 208 -35.50 -7.60 34.69
CA ALA A 208 -35.37 -7.93 33.27
C ALA A 208 -36.76 -7.89 32.61
N VAL A 209 -36.94 -7.06 31.58
CA VAL A 209 -38.27 -6.65 31.09
C VAL A 209 -38.30 -6.45 29.57
N GLU A 210 -39.36 -6.93 28.92
CA GLU A 210 -39.73 -6.60 27.55
C GLU A 210 -40.72 -5.42 27.57
N LEU A 211 -40.46 -4.40 26.76
CA LEU A 211 -41.17 -3.11 26.75
C LEU A 211 -41.50 -2.74 25.30
N GLY A 212 -42.68 -2.19 25.03
CA GLY A 212 -43.07 -1.90 23.66
C GLY A 212 -44.30 -1.01 23.49
N MET A 213 -44.63 -0.76 22.23
CA MET A 213 -45.81 0.01 21.82
C MET A 213 -46.51 -0.63 20.63
N LYS A 214 -47.84 -0.47 20.60
CA LYS A 214 -48.70 -0.74 19.45
C LYS A 214 -48.68 0.43 18.48
N PHE A 215 -48.54 0.13 17.19
CA PHE A 215 -48.64 1.10 16.12
C PHE A 215 -49.46 0.57 14.94
N ARG A 216 -49.93 1.51 14.12
CA ARG A 216 -50.38 1.28 12.74
C ARG A 216 -49.55 2.17 11.80
N VAL A 217 -49.61 1.85 10.51
CA VAL A 217 -49.18 2.76 9.43
C VAL A 217 -50.38 3.13 8.56
N SER A 218 -50.42 4.35 8.04
CA SER A 218 -51.53 4.84 7.19
C SER A 218 -51.39 4.47 5.71
N VAL A 219 -50.16 4.13 5.30
CA VAL A 219 -49.80 3.58 3.98
C VAL A 219 -49.03 2.27 4.19
N PRO A 220 -49.01 1.34 3.22
CA PRO A 220 -48.14 0.17 3.30
C PRO A 220 -46.65 0.57 3.18
N GLY A 221 -45.76 -0.34 3.58
CA GLY A 221 -44.31 -0.14 3.53
C GLY A 221 -43.54 -1.24 4.28
N THR A 222 -42.26 -0.98 4.55
CA THR A 222 -41.37 -1.92 5.26
C THR A 222 -40.97 -1.42 6.65
N ALA A 223 -41.16 -2.25 7.66
CA ALA A 223 -40.51 -2.08 8.96
C ALA A 223 -39.08 -2.65 8.88
N ARG A 224 -38.08 -1.77 8.91
CA ARG A 224 -36.65 -2.08 8.72
C ARG A 224 -35.87 -2.25 10.04
N GLY A 225 -36.48 -1.90 11.18
CA GLY A 225 -35.88 -2.02 12.50
C GLY A 225 -36.73 -1.43 13.62
N VAL A 226 -36.12 -1.31 14.80
CA VAL A 226 -36.72 -0.75 16.01
C VAL A 226 -35.78 0.28 16.63
N ARG A 227 -36.33 1.35 17.21
CA ARG A 227 -35.58 2.30 18.04
C ARG A 227 -35.96 2.14 19.50
N PHE A 228 -35.02 2.39 20.41
CA PHE A 228 -35.31 2.49 21.84
C PHE A 228 -34.40 3.52 22.52
N PHE A 229 -34.86 4.15 23.60
CA PHE A 229 -34.10 5.20 24.29
C PHE A 229 -33.32 4.69 25.51
N LYS A 230 -32.00 4.94 25.55
CA LYS A 230 -31.14 4.68 26.70
C LYS A 230 -30.97 5.94 27.56
N GLY A 231 -31.33 5.85 28.84
CA GLY A 231 -31.24 6.95 29.79
C GLY A 231 -29.87 7.18 30.44
N GLY A 232 -29.02 6.17 30.51
CA GLY A 232 -27.74 6.22 31.22
C GLY A 232 -27.02 4.88 31.24
N ALA A 233 -25.76 4.89 31.69
CA ALA A 233 -24.86 3.73 31.68
C ALA A 233 -25.35 2.51 32.49
N GLN A 234 -26.37 2.65 33.34
CA GLN A 234 -26.95 1.53 34.09
C GLN A 234 -27.99 0.75 33.28
N ASN A 235 -28.51 1.34 32.20
CA ASN A 235 -29.18 0.60 31.14
C ASN A 235 -28.07 -0.12 30.35
N VAL A 236 -27.79 -1.37 30.70
CA VAL A 236 -26.67 -2.16 30.14
C VAL A 236 -27.19 -3.11 29.07
N GLY A 237 -26.63 -3.04 27.86
CA GLY A 237 -26.94 -3.93 26.75
C GLY A 237 -26.14 -5.24 26.77
N PRO A 238 -26.25 -6.06 25.71
CA PRO A 238 -27.00 -5.78 24.48
C PRO A 238 -28.51 -5.93 24.66
N HIS A 239 -29.27 -4.96 24.14
CA HIS A 239 -30.72 -5.06 24.05
C HIS A 239 -31.14 -5.84 22.80
N ARG A 240 -32.23 -6.58 22.94
CA ARG A 240 -32.82 -7.38 21.86
C ARG A 240 -34.15 -6.75 21.46
N VAL A 241 -34.30 -6.38 20.19
CA VAL A 241 -35.53 -5.77 19.66
C VAL A 241 -36.41 -6.80 18.96
N SER A 242 -37.71 -6.54 18.85
CA SER A 242 -38.66 -7.42 18.15
C SER A 242 -39.82 -6.66 17.52
N LEU A 243 -40.29 -7.15 16.38
CA LEU A 243 -41.55 -6.79 15.75
C LEU A 243 -42.52 -7.98 15.86
N TRP A 244 -43.77 -7.71 16.23
CA TRP A 244 -44.81 -8.72 16.42
C TRP A 244 -46.10 -8.31 15.70
N ASN A 245 -46.90 -9.30 15.29
CA ASN A 245 -48.29 -9.06 14.92
C ASN A 245 -49.19 -8.90 16.17
N ARG A 246 -50.44 -8.46 15.99
CA ARG A 246 -51.41 -8.30 17.08
C ARG A 246 -51.67 -9.56 17.92
N THR A 247 -51.50 -10.76 17.35
CA THR A 247 -51.75 -12.04 18.06
C THR A 247 -50.54 -12.55 18.82
N GLY A 248 -49.40 -11.85 18.80
CA GLY A 248 -48.18 -12.22 19.50
C GLY A 248 -47.25 -13.15 18.73
N ALA A 249 -47.47 -13.37 17.44
CA ALA A 249 -46.48 -14.01 16.58
C ALA A 249 -45.34 -13.02 16.28
N LYS A 250 -44.10 -13.44 16.51
CA LYS A 250 -42.89 -12.68 16.17
C LYS A 250 -42.70 -12.66 14.66
N LEU A 251 -42.47 -11.48 14.10
CA LEU A 251 -42.23 -11.26 12.67
C LEU A 251 -40.75 -11.04 12.38
N ALA A 252 -40.05 -10.29 13.24
CA ALA A 252 -38.61 -10.10 13.17
C ALA A 252 -38.01 -9.83 14.56
N GLU A 253 -36.70 -10.03 14.69
CA GLU A 253 -35.91 -9.78 15.90
C GLU A 253 -34.45 -9.51 15.52
N ALA A 254 -33.78 -8.69 16.32
CA ALA A 254 -32.36 -8.38 16.20
C ALA A 254 -31.78 -8.06 17.58
N THR A 255 -30.45 -8.15 17.73
CA THR A 255 -29.75 -7.87 19.00
C THR A 255 -28.67 -6.83 18.75
N SER A 256 -28.70 -5.72 19.49
CA SER A 256 -27.71 -4.64 19.36
C SER A 256 -26.27 -5.14 19.54
N THR A 257 -25.33 -4.67 18.72
CA THR A 257 -23.90 -5.02 18.83
C THR A 257 -23.03 -3.90 19.41
N SER A 258 -23.37 -2.64 19.15
CA SER A 258 -22.69 -1.44 19.61
C SER A 258 -23.72 -0.41 20.04
N GLU A 259 -23.83 -0.11 21.34
CA GLU A 259 -24.80 0.85 21.89
C GLU A 259 -24.10 2.10 22.46
N THR A 260 -24.70 3.28 22.30
CA THR A 260 -24.26 4.49 23.01
C THR A 260 -24.73 4.50 24.47
N THR A 261 -23.96 5.12 25.36
CA THR A 261 -24.28 5.23 26.81
C THR A 261 -25.63 5.89 27.10
N THR A 262 -26.06 6.81 26.23
CA THR A 262 -27.35 7.52 26.30
C THR A 262 -27.88 7.80 24.89
N GLY A 263 -29.18 8.09 24.79
CA GLY A 263 -29.83 8.50 23.55
C GLY A 263 -30.60 7.38 22.84
N TRP A 264 -31.15 7.71 21.68
CA TRP A 264 -31.83 6.75 20.82
C TRP A 264 -30.84 5.77 20.21
N GLN A 265 -31.08 4.49 20.45
CA GLN A 265 -30.51 3.40 19.66
C GLN A 265 -31.46 3.11 18.50
N THR A 266 -30.89 2.60 17.41
CA THR A 266 -31.62 2.13 16.23
C THR A 266 -31.03 0.77 15.91
N VAL A 267 -31.83 -0.30 15.87
CA VAL A 267 -31.34 -1.66 15.59
C VAL A 267 -32.11 -2.22 14.39
N ARG A 268 -31.38 -2.54 13.31
CA ARG A 268 -31.97 -3.05 12.06
C ARG A 268 -32.25 -4.55 12.11
N PHE A 269 -33.30 -4.97 11.40
CA PHE A 269 -33.58 -6.38 11.13
C PHE A 269 -32.73 -6.88 9.94
N ALA A 270 -32.36 -8.16 9.95
CA ALA A 270 -31.64 -8.80 8.84
C ALA A 270 -32.45 -8.86 7.52
N SER A 271 -33.77 -8.69 7.61
CA SER A 271 -34.67 -8.61 6.47
C SER A 271 -35.81 -7.65 6.82
N PRO A 272 -36.14 -6.66 5.96
CA PRO A 272 -37.31 -5.80 6.16
C PRO A 272 -38.62 -6.60 6.20
N ILE A 273 -39.56 -6.17 7.05
CA ILE A 273 -40.88 -6.80 7.16
C ILE A 273 -41.95 -5.90 6.55
N ASN A 274 -42.66 -6.40 5.54
CA ASN A 274 -43.81 -5.71 4.95
C ASN A 274 -44.92 -5.54 6.01
N VAL A 275 -45.36 -4.30 6.21
CA VAL A 275 -46.46 -3.95 7.13
C VAL A 275 -47.58 -3.25 6.36
N SER A 276 -48.82 -3.72 6.56
CA SER A 276 -49.98 -3.26 5.80
C SER A 276 -50.66 -2.06 6.46
N ALA A 277 -51.17 -1.14 5.64
CA ALA A 277 -51.95 0.01 6.10
C ALA A 277 -53.10 -0.40 7.04
N GLY A 278 -53.34 0.38 8.09
CA GLY A 278 -54.38 0.16 9.09
C GLY A 278 -54.20 -1.06 9.99
N THR A 279 -53.20 -1.92 9.75
CA THR A 279 -52.96 -3.14 10.53
C THR A 279 -52.13 -2.84 11.77
N THR A 280 -52.55 -3.39 12.92
CA THR A 280 -51.89 -3.14 14.22
C THR A 280 -50.77 -4.13 14.48
N TYR A 281 -49.57 -3.59 14.70
CA TYR A 281 -48.36 -4.32 15.06
C TYR A 281 -47.84 -3.86 16.43
N VAL A 282 -46.90 -4.60 17.00
CA VAL A 282 -46.17 -4.20 18.22
C VAL A 282 -44.67 -4.17 17.92
N VAL A 283 -43.99 -3.08 18.24
CA VAL A 283 -42.52 -3.08 18.41
C VAL A 283 -42.18 -3.18 19.89
N SER A 284 -41.14 -3.94 20.21
CA SER A 284 -40.60 -4.06 21.57
C SER A 284 -39.08 -4.10 21.61
N TYR A 285 -38.53 -3.86 22.80
CA TYR A 285 -37.17 -4.19 23.16
C TYR A 285 -37.10 -4.84 24.54
N TYR A 286 -36.12 -5.70 24.73
CA TYR A 286 -35.83 -6.38 25.97
C TYR A 286 -34.62 -5.76 26.67
N ALA A 287 -34.86 -5.20 27.86
CA ALA A 287 -33.84 -4.69 28.75
C ALA A 287 -33.58 -5.72 29.86
N SER A 288 -32.46 -6.44 29.75
CA SER A 288 -32.05 -7.49 30.70
C SER A 288 -31.71 -6.96 32.10
N ALA A 289 -31.49 -5.65 32.24
CA ALA A 289 -31.15 -4.95 33.48
C ALA A 289 -32.19 -3.89 33.92
N GLY A 290 -33.39 -3.86 33.31
CA GLY A 290 -34.39 -2.82 33.56
C GLY A 290 -33.93 -1.44 33.05
N ARG A 291 -33.98 -0.41 33.90
CA ARG A 291 -33.40 0.93 33.62
C ARG A 291 -33.89 1.59 32.32
N TYR A 292 -35.15 1.38 31.98
CA TYR A 292 -35.76 1.87 30.73
C TYR A 292 -36.14 3.35 30.80
N GLY A 293 -36.34 3.99 29.64
CA GLY A 293 -37.02 5.29 29.57
C GLY A 293 -38.54 5.15 29.73
N ALA A 294 -39.21 6.11 30.37
CA ALA A 294 -40.65 6.08 30.58
C ALA A 294 -41.31 7.48 30.56
N THR A 295 -42.51 7.56 29.98
CA THR A 295 -43.41 8.72 30.02
C THR A 295 -44.81 8.25 30.40
N VAL A 296 -45.14 8.35 31.69
CA VAL A 296 -46.45 7.94 32.23
C VAL A 296 -47.57 8.74 31.56
N GLY A 297 -48.67 8.07 31.19
CA GLY A 297 -49.75 8.68 30.40
C GLY A 297 -49.40 8.96 28.93
N GLY A 298 -48.22 8.54 28.46
CA GLY A 298 -47.71 8.83 27.12
C GLY A 298 -48.54 8.31 25.95
N PHE A 299 -49.46 7.37 26.17
CA PHE A 299 -50.47 6.89 25.21
C PHE A 299 -51.92 7.14 25.68
N ASN A 300 -52.16 8.18 26.50
CA ASN A 300 -53.52 8.66 26.79
C ASN A 300 -54.23 9.25 25.56
N ALA A 301 -53.46 9.63 24.54
CA ALA A 301 -53.92 10.05 23.21
C ALA A 301 -53.05 9.38 22.14
N GLU A 302 -53.48 9.45 20.89
CA GLU A 302 -52.68 8.99 19.75
C GLU A 302 -51.48 9.93 19.55
N LYS A 303 -50.32 9.33 19.24
CA LYS A 303 -49.14 10.04 18.72
C LYS A 303 -49.00 9.67 17.25
N SER A 304 -48.89 10.67 16.36
CA SER A 304 -48.75 10.41 14.93
C SER A 304 -47.70 11.31 14.29
N ARG A 305 -46.85 10.73 13.43
CA ARG A 305 -45.80 11.45 12.71
C ARG A 305 -45.63 10.84 11.32
N GLY A 306 -45.88 11.64 10.29
CA GLY A 306 -45.95 11.14 8.92
C GLY A 306 -47.00 10.02 8.83
N PRO A 307 -46.66 8.84 8.29
CA PRO A 307 -47.60 7.72 8.20
C PRO A 307 -47.68 6.84 9.45
N ILE A 308 -46.84 7.02 10.47
CA ILE A 308 -46.85 6.16 11.67
C ILE A 308 -47.85 6.72 12.70
N GLN A 309 -48.70 5.84 13.24
CA GLN A 309 -49.65 6.13 14.33
C GLN A 309 -49.37 5.22 15.54
N GLY A 310 -48.81 5.79 16.61
CA GLY A 310 -48.74 5.17 17.93
C GLY A 310 -50.06 5.32 18.67
N LEU A 311 -50.83 4.22 18.75
CA LEU A 311 -52.25 4.24 19.08
C LEU A 311 -52.54 4.76 20.49
N ALA A 312 -53.67 5.46 20.66
CA ALA A 312 -54.20 5.72 22.00
C ALA A 312 -54.54 4.39 22.70
N SER A 313 -54.23 4.30 23.99
CA SER A 313 -54.56 3.14 24.81
C SER A 313 -56.09 2.97 24.88
N GLY A 314 -56.57 1.77 24.54
CA GLY A 314 -57.99 1.45 24.38
C GLY A 314 -58.41 1.21 22.93
N VAL A 315 -57.79 1.86 21.94
CA VAL A 315 -58.16 1.72 20.51
C VAL A 315 -58.02 0.28 20.01
N ASP A 316 -56.99 -0.43 20.46
CA ASP A 316 -56.79 -1.87 20.23
C ASP A 316 -56.37 -2.56 21.54
N GLY A 317 -57.08 -2.25 22.62
CA GLY A 317 -56.68 -2.55 23.99
C GLY A 317 -55.53 -1.66 24.46
N VAL A 318 -54.88 -2.03 25.58
CA VAL A 318 -53.83 -1.20 26.20
C VAL A 318 -52.66 -0.89 25.25
N ASN A 319 -52.15 0.34 25.29
CA ASN A 319 -50.87 0.72 24.70
C ASN A 319 -49.91 1.26 25.77
N GLY A 320 -48.61 1.22 25.51
CA GLY A 320 -47.59 1.24 26.55
C GLY A 320 -47.52 -0.12 27.21
N VAL A 321 -47.02 -1.11 26.48
CA VAL A 321 -47.09 -2.53 26.87
C VAL A 321 -45.76 -3.03 27.42
N TYR A 322 -45.83 -3.92 28.42
CA TYR A 322 -44.66 -4.55 29.02
C TYR A 322 -44.91 -6.02 29.43
N ARG A 323 -43.82 -6.71 29.77
CA ARG A 323 -43.80 -8.02 30.43
C ARG A 323 -42.45 -8.23 31.13
N TYR A 324 -42.43 -8.72 32.37
CA TYR A 324 -41.19 -9.18 33.00
C TYR A 324 -40.71 -10.50 32.38
N GLY A 325 -39.41 -10.60 32.10
CA GLY A 325 -38.83 -11.58 31.19
C GLY A 325 -39.11 -11.26 29.72
N GLY A 326 -38.39 -11.91 28.80
CA GLY A 326 -38.53 -11.68 27.36
C GLY A 326 -39.81 -12.26 26.76
N GLY A 327 -40.23 -11.75 25.60
CA GLY A 327 -41.37 -12.25 24.82
C GLY A 327 -42.58 -11.31 24.81
N PHE A 328 -43.55 -11.59 23.94
CA PHE A 328 -44.64 -10.67 23.57
C PHE A 328 -45.28 -9.90 24.76
N PRO A 329 -45.16 -8.56 24.81
CA PRO A 329 -45.64 -7.76 25.92
C PRO A 329 -47.13 -7.47 25.81
N THR A 330 -47.87 -7.69 26.91
CA THR A 330 -49.35 -7.60 26.94
C THR A 330 -49.91 -6.86 28.15
N GLN A 331 -49.12 -6.64 29.21
CA GLN A 331 -49.53 -5.87 30.39
C GLN A 331 -49.37 -4.38 30.09
N GLY A 332 -50.16 -3.51 30.72
CA GLY A 332 -50.02 -2.06 30.56
C GLY A 332 -49.99 -1.37 31.91
N PHE A 333 -49.19 -0.32 32.05
CA PHE A 333 -49.09 0.49 33.26
C PHE A 333 -49.34 1.96 32.92
N GLN A 334 -50.46 2.52 33.38
CA GLN A 334 -50.81 3.95 33.24
C GLN A 334 -50.58 4.52 31.83
N ASN A 335 -50.84 3.72 30.78
CA ASN A 335 -50.62 4.07 29.37
C ASN A 335 -49.21 4.62 29.08
N THR A 336 -48.18 4.07 29.73
CA THR A 336 -46.80 4.59 29.72
C THR A 336 -46.11 4.39 28.38
N ASP A 337 -45.60 5.46 27.79
CA ASP A 337 -44.70 5.38 26.66
C ASP A 337 -43.28 5.05 27.12
N TYR A 338 -42.79 3.87 26.75
CA TYR A 338 -41.47 3.34 27.11
C TYR A 338 -40.33 3.79 26.17
N ALA A 339 -40.58 4.79 25.32
CA ALA A 339 -39.65 5.32 24.32
C ALA A 339 -39.08 4.21 23.42
N VAL A 340 -39.99 3.49 22.78
CA VAL A 340 -39.75 2.45 21.76
C VAL A 340 -40.40 2.91 20.47
N ASP A 341 -39.79 2.65 19.32
CA ASP A 341 -40.27 3.13 18.02
C ASP A 341 -40.03 2.11 16.90
N VAL A 342 -40.72 2.28 15.77
CA VAL A 342 -40.44 1.54 14.54
C VAL A 342 -39.54 2.37 13.62
N VAL A 343 -38.63 1.70 12.91
CA VAL A 343 -37.98 2.25 11.72
C VAL A 343 -38.81 1.79 10.52
N PHE A 344 -39.48 2.72 9.85
CA PHE A 344 -40.42 2.43 8.77
C PHE A 344 -40.04 3.18 7.49
N LEU A 345 -39.96 2.47 6.37
CA LEU A 345 -39.89 3.06 5.03
C LEU A 345 -41.25 2.87 4.33
N PRO A 346 -41.99 3.96 4.03
CA PRO A 346 -43.22 3.90 3.25
C PRO A 346 -43.00 3.42 1.81
N ASP A 347 -43.94 2.66 1.25
CA ASP A 347 -43.92 2.28 -0.16
C ASP A 347 -43.88 3.52 -1.07
N GLY A 348 -43.02 3.49 -2.09
CA GLY A 348 -42.85 4.61 -3.03
C GLY A 348 -42.07 5.82 -2.50
N THR A 349 -41.44 5.72 -1.32
CA THR A 349 -40.52 6.76 -0.80
C THR A 349 -39.06 6.33 -0.71
N GLU A 350 -38.73 5.14 -1.23
CA GLU A 350 -37.36 4.72 -1.50
C GLU A 350 -36.75 5.61 -2.61
N PRO A 351 -35.46 6.00 -2.52
CA PRO A 351 -34.80 6.70 -3.62
C PRO A 351 -34.87 5.89 -4.92
N PRO A 352 -34.93 6.54 -6.10
CA PRO A 352 -34.84 5.81 -7.37
C PRO A 352 -33.52 5.02 -7.40
N ALA A 353 -33.61 3.73 -7.72
CA ALA A 353 -32.46 2.82 -7.74
C ALA A 353 -31.36 3.36 -8.65
N ASP A 354 -30.11 3.35 -8.16
CA ASP A 354 -29.00 3.85 -8.94
C ASP A 354 -28.66 2.90 -10.09
N THR A 355 -28.57 3.46 -11.28
CA THR A 355 -28.40 2.74 -12.56
C THR A 355 -27.29 3.37 -13.40
N GLN A 356 -26.63 4.41 -12.90
CA GLN A 356 -25.47 5.01 -13.54
C GLN A 356 -24.20 4.32 -12.99
N ALA A 357 -23.24 4.05 -13.87
CA ALA A 357 -21.98 3.43 -13.49
C ALA A 357 -20.91 4.47 -13.17
N PRO A 358 -20.04 4.23 -12.17
CA PRO A 358 -18.88 5.07 -11.92
C PRO A 358 -17.99 5.31 -13.14
N THR A 359 -17.32 6.47 -13.17
CA THR A 359 -16.30 6.74 -14.19
C THR A 359 -15.12 5.77 -14.09
N ALA A 360 -14.45 5.48 -15.21
CA ALA A 360 -13.33 4.56 -15.24
C ALA A 360 -12.13 5.09 -14.40
N PRO A 361 -11.48 4.27 -13.57
CA PRO A 361 -10.30 4.69 -12.80
C PRO A 361 -9.19 5.18 -13.74
N SER A 362 -8.65 6.37 -13.47
CA SER A 362 -7.63 7.00 -14.32
C SER A 362 -6.23 6.92 -13.69
N GLY A 363 -5.19 7.03 -14.51
CA GLY A 363 -3.81 7.10 -14.02
C GLY A 363 -3.34 5.85 -13.28
N LEU A 364 -3.81 4.65 -13.68
CA LEU A 364 -3.30 3.40 -13.10
C LEU A 364 -1.81 3.28 -13.41
N VAL A 365 -1.00 3.06 -12.36
CA VAL A 365 0.42 2.74 -12.43
C VAL A 365 0.72 1.45 -11.68
N ALA A 366 1.80 0.75 -12.09
CA ALA A 366 2.28 -0.47 -11.45
C ALA A 366 3.81 -0.44 -11.33
N SER A 367 4.35 -0.81 -10.17
CA SER A 367 5.80 -0.85 -9.91
C SER A 367 6.22 -2.14 -9.18
N ALA A 368 7.41 -2.64 -9.51
CA ALA A 368 7.92 -3.92 -9.03
C ALA A 368 8.55 -3.81 -7.62
N ALA A 369 7.74 -4.02 -6.59
CA ALA A 369 8.15 -3.86 -5.19
C ALA A 369 9.19 -4.90 -4.72
N SER A 370 9.16 -6.12 -5.26
CA SER A 370 10.15 -7.16 -4.95
C SER A 370 10.27 -8.17 -6.09
N ALA A 371 10.88 -9.34 -5.84
CA ALA A 371 10.85 -10.49 -6.73
C ALA A 371 9.49 -11.24 -6.69
N SER A 372 8.63 -10.93 -5.73
CA SER A 372 7.34 -11.63 -5.50
C SER A 372 6.16 -10.68 -5.26
N ALA A 373 6.33 -9.38 -5.49
CA ALA A 373 5.28 -8.37 -5.29
C ALA A 373 5.34 -7.21 -6.30
N ILE A 374 4.17 -6.66 -6.61
CA ILE A 374 3.95 -5.48 -7.46
C ILE A 374 2.96 -4.55 -6.74
N ASN A 375 3.32 -3.28 -6.61
CA ASN A 375 2.44 -2.26 -6.04
C ASN A 375 1.69 -1.54 -7.17
N LEU A 376 0.40 -1.28 -6.93
CA LEU A 376 -0.53 -0.60 -7.83
C LEU A 376 -1.07 0.68 -7.17
N GLY A 377 -1.31 1.71 -7.97
CA GLY A 377 -2.00 2.94 -7.54
C GLY A 377 -2.76 3.60 -8.68
N TRP A 378 -3.88 4.25 -8.38
CA TRP A 378 -4.76 4.91 -9.36
C TRP A 378 -5.50 6.12 -8.76
N ASN A 379 -6.02 6.99 -9.61
CA ASN A 379 -6.85 8.13 -9.20
C ASN A 379 -8.27 7.70 -8.84
N ALA A 380 -8.96 8.51 -8.04
CA ALA A 380 -10.36 8.28 -7.71
C ALA A 380 -11.25 8.28 -8.97
N SER A 381 -12.20 7.36 -9.02
CA SER A 381 -13.39 7.46 -9.86
C SER A 381 -14.42 8.40 -9.21
N THR A 382 -15.35 8.88 -10.02
CA THR A 382 -16.49 9.72 -9.63
C THR A 382 -17.80 9.04 -10.03
N ASP A 383 -18.86 9.39 -9.29
CA ASP A 383 -20.18 8.78 -9.39
C ASP A 383 -21.24 9.77 -8.88
N ASN A 384 -22.52 9.54 -9.19
CA ASN A 384 -23.66 10.39 -8.77
C ASN A 384 -24.17 10.11 -7.35
N VAL A 385 -23.97 8.91 -6.81
CA VAL A 385 -24.24 8.59 -5.39
C VAL A 385 -22.95 8.28 -4.65
N GLY A 386 -22.07 7.44 -5.20
CA GLY A 386 -20.74 7.21 -4.64
C GLY A 386 -20.09 5.88 -5.03
N VAL A 387 -18.77 5.93 -5.25
CA VAL A 387 -17.94 4.73 -5.51
C VAL A 387 -17.69 3.98 -4.20
N ALA A 388 -18.11 2.72 -4.14
CA ALA A 388 -17.94 1.86 -2.98
C ALA A 388 -16.62 1.06 -3.02
N ALA A 389 -16.20 0.59 -4.21
CA ALA A 389 -15.03 -0.28 -4.35
C ALA A 389 -14.35 -0.19 -5.72
N TYR A 390 -13.11 -0.68 -5.76
CA TYR A 390 -12.30 -0.88 -6.95
C TYR A 390 -11.97 -2.37 -7.11
N ASP A 391 -12.39 -2.97 -8.22
CA ASP A 391 -12.10 -4.34 -8.61
C ASP A 391 -10.77 -4.38 -9.38
N VAL A 392 -9.77 -5.09 -8.81
CA VAL A 392 -8.40 -5.18 -9.36
C VAL A 392 -8.23 -6.48 -10.13
N PHE A 393 -7.72 -6.39 -11.36
CA PHE A 393 -7.52 -7.52 -12.26
C PHE A 393 -6.03 -7.70 -12.60
N ARG A 394 -5.57 -8.96 -12.60
CA ARG A 394 -4.23 -9.38 -13.06
C ARG A 394 -4.37 -10.40 -14.18
N ASN A 395 -3.71 -10.17 -15.31
CA ASN A 395 -3.77 -11.02 -16.51
C ASN A 395 -5.22 -11.36 -16.94
N GLY A 396 -6.15 -10.41 -16.75
CA GLY A 396 -7.58 -10.56 -17.04
C GLY A 396 -8.44 -11.18 -15.92
N VAL A 397 -7.85 -11.71 -14.84
CA VAL A 397 -8.57 -12.34 -13.72
C VAL A 397 -8.69 -11.36 -12.55
N LYS A 398 -9.88 -11.20 -11.96
CA LYS A 398 -10.08 -10.40 -10.74
C LYS A 398 -9.33 -11.06 -9.58
N ILE A 399 -8.42 -10.34 -8.94
CA ILE A 399 -7.64 -10.80 -7.78
C ILE A 399 -8.06 -10.15 -6.46
N ALA A 400 -8.69 -8.97 -6.51
CA ALA A 400 -9.15 -8.26 -5.31
C ALA A 400 -10.35 -7.34 -5.59
N SER A 401 -10.97 -6.87 -4.50
CA SER A 401 -11.84 -5.71 -4.45
C SER A 401 -11.44 -4.88 -3.23
N THR A 402 -11.37 -3.56 -3.35
CA THR A 402 -10.87 -2.68 -2.27
C THR A 402 -11.47 -1.28 -2.35
N ALA A 403 -11.75 -0.64 -1.20
CA ALA A 403 -12.09 0.79 -1.15
C ALA A 403 -10.84 1.71 -1.26
N SER A 404 -9.63 1.15 -1.18
CA SER A 404 -8.39 1.90 -1.37
C SER A 404 -8.16 2.28 -2.84
N ARG A 405 -7.34 3.31 -3.05
CA ARG A 405 -6.79 3.73 -4.35
C ARG A 405 -5.43 3.11 -4.67
N THR A 406 -5.01 2.15 -3.85
CA THR A 406 -3.76 1.39 -3.96
C THR A 406 -3.99 -0.07 -3.62
N TYR A 407 -3.15 -0.94 -4.18
CA TYR A 407 -3.15 -2.37 -3.89
C TYR A 407 -1.73 -2.94 -3.98
N ALA A 408 -1.34 -3.78 -3.03
CA ALA A 408 -0.07 -4.50 -3.04
C ALA A 408 -0.34 -5.96 -3.43
N ASP A 409 -0.03 -6.31 -4.67
CA ASP A 409 -0.13 -7.67 -5.16
C ASP A 409 1.12 -8.47 -4.76
N SER A 410 0.94 -9.70 -4.28
CA SER A 410 2.02 -10.49 -3.65
C SER A 410 1.87 -11.99 -3.88
N GLY A 411 2.92 -12.75 -3.59
CA GLY A 411 2.99 -14.19 -3.94
C GLY A 411 3.23 -14.43 -5.44
N LEU A 412 3.75 -13.42 -6.13
CA LEU A 412 4.09 -13.49 -7.56
C LEU A 412 5.36 -14.32 -7.80
N ALA A 413 5.51 -14.83 -9.02
CA ALA A 413 6.77 -15.43 -9.48
C ALA A 413 7.76 -14.33 -9.88
N ALA A 414 9.06 -14.61 -9.74
CA ALA A 414 10.14 -13.68 -10.08
C ALA A 414 10.36 -13.55 -11.60
N ALA A 415 10.97 -12.44 -12.02
CA ALA A 415 11.25 -12.09 -13.42
C ALA A 415 10.05 -12.25 -14.38
N THR A 416 8.83 -12.13 -13.86
CA THR A 416 7.59 -12.47 -14.57
C THR A 416 6.77 -11.22 -14.83
N ALA A 417 6.36 -11.03 -16.09
CA ALA A 417 5.52 -9.91 -16.51
C ALA A 417 4.04 -10.18 -16.16
N TYR A 418 3.41 -9.19 -15.52
CA TYR A 418 1.99 -9.21 -15.16
C TYR A 418 1.30 -7.95 -15.70
N SER A 419 0.15 -8.11 -16.34
CA SER A 419 -0.69 -7.01 -16.80
C SER A 419 -1.82 -6.73 -15.82
N TYR A 420 -2.11 -5.45 -15.59
CA TYR A 420 -3.10 -4.99 -14.61
C TYR A 420 -4.07 -3.98 -15.21
N LEU A 421 -5.32 -4.08 -14.79
CA LEU A 421 -6.36 -3.06 -14.97
C LEU A 421 -7.27 -3.02 -13.74
N VAL A 422 -7.96 -1.91 -13.55
CA VAL A 422 -8.89 -1.69 -12.43
C VAL A 422 -10.23 -1.21 -12.97
N LYS A 423 -11.31 -1.56 -12.26
CA LYS A 423 -12.67 -1.01 -12.47
C LYS A 423 -13.19 -0.44 -11.15
N ALA A 424 -14.02 0.59 -11.21
CA ALA A 424 -14.80 1.08 -10.07
C ALA A 424 -16.18 0.40 -10.03
N ARG A 425 -16.77 0.36 -8.84
CA ARG A 425 -18.13 -0.11 -8.55
C ARG A 425 -18.75 0.78 -7.47
N ASP A 426 -20.04 1.09 -7.61
CA ASP A 426 -20.85 1.81 -6.63
C ASP A 426 -21.44 0.85 -5.56
N ALA A 427 -22.40 1.33 -4.77
CA ALA A 427 -23.15 0.51 -3.81
C ALA A 427 -24.32 -0.27 -4.43
N ALA A 428 -24.86 0.16 -5.58
CA ALA A 428 -25.96 -0.51 -6.28
C ALA A 428 -25.50 -1.71 -7.14
N GLY A 429 -24.20 -1.83 -7.39
CA GLY A 429 -23.57 -2.90 -8.15
C GLY A 429 -23.17 -2.52 -9.58
N ASN A 430 -23.41 -1.29 -10.04
CA ASN A 430 -23.01 -0.80 -11.35
C ASN A 430 -21.47 -0.77 -11.46
N VAL A 431 -20.93 -1.07 -12.64
CA VAL A 431 -19.49 -1.29 -12.83
C VAL A 431 -18.94 -0.45 -13.97
N SER A 432 -17.82 0.24 -13.73
CA SER A 432 -17.18 1.11 -14.72
C SER A 432 -16.62 0.35 -15.94
N ALA A 433 -16.30 1.12 -16.98
CA ALA A 433 -15.33 0.71 -17.99
C ALA A 433 -13.93 0.50 -17.38
N ASN A 434 -13.04 -0.19 -18.11
CA ASN A 434 -11.66 -0.45 -17.66
C ASN A 434 -10.87 0.86 -17.49
N SER A 435 -9.94 0.88 -16.54
CA SER A 435 -8.80 1.80 -16.54
C SER A 435 -7.91 1.62 -17.78
N ASN A 436 -6.89 2.47 -17.92
CA ASN A 436 -5.72 2.11 -18.72
C ASN A 436 -5.12 0.78 -18.23
N THR A 437 -4.59 -0.04 -19.14
CA THR A 437 -3.86 -1.27 -18.79
C THR A 437 -2.38 -0.93 -18.62
N VAL A 438 -1.74 -1.47 -17.58
CA VAL A 438 -0.29 -1.37 -17.36
C VAL A 438 0.33 -2.76 -17.28
N THR A 439 1.63 -2.87 -17.59
CA THR A 439 2.39 -4.11 -17.40
C THR A 439 3.60 -3.80 -16.53
N ALA A 440 3.78 -4.59 -15.48
CA ALA A 440 4.96 -4.55 -14.63
C ALA A 440 5.56 -5.95 -14.51
N THR A 441 6.88 -6.04 -14.55
CA THR A 441 7.62 -7.29 -14.38
C THR A 441 8.15 -7.34 -12.96
N THR A 442 7.87 -8.40 -12.21
CA THR A 442 8.53 -8.63 -10.92
C THR A 442 10.05 -8.64 -11.10
N ASN A 443 10.77 -8.26 -10.05
CA ASN A 443 12.23 -8.39 -10.08
C ASN A 443 12.61 -9.87 -10.27
N SER A 444 13.78 -10.13 -10.84
CA SER A 444 14.39 -11.44 -10.69
C SER A 444 14.65 -11.72 -9.20
N ASN A 445 14.67 -13.00 -8.83
CA ASN A 445 15.19 -13.40 -7.53
C ASN A 445 16.66 -12.96 -7.44
N PRO A 446 17.15 -12.62 -6.23
CA PRO A 446 18.57 -12.64 -5.93
C PRO A 446 19.24 -13.91 -6.48
N PRO A 447 20.46 -13.84 -7.05
CA PRO A 447 21.17 -15.01 -7.53
C PRO A 447 21.28 -16.08 -6.44
N ALA A 448 20.81 -17.29 -6.73
CA ALA A 448 20.82 -18.40 -5.77
C ALA A 448 22.25 -18.94 -5.59
N GLY A 449 23.03 -18.29 -4.72
CA GLY A 449 24.40 -18.70 -4.39
C GLY A 449 25.39 -17.60 -4.02
N GLY A 450 24.99 -16.32 -3.95
CA GLY A 450 25.90 -15.27 -3.48
C GLY A 450 25.37 -13.85 -3.64
N PHE A 451 26.13 -12.91 -3.08
CA PHE A 451 25.90 -11.47 -3.24
C PHE A 451 26.20 -11.00 -4.67
N PRO A 452 25.71 -9.81 -5.08
CA PRO A 452 25.85 -9.33 -6.46
C PRO A 452 27.30 -9.20 -6.94
N THR A 453 27.52 -9.44 -8.22
CA THR A 453 28.80 -9.24 -8.92
C THR A 453 28.56 -8.63 -10.30
N ALA A 454 29.62 -8.22 -11.00
CA ALA A 454 29.59 -7.80 -12.40
C ALA A 454 29.02 -8.87 -13.38
N SER A 455 28.82 -10.12 -12.94
CA SER A 455 28.18 -11.19 -13.72
C SER A 455 26.68 -11.34 -13.47
N THR A 456 26.16 -10.73 -12.40
CA THR A 456 24.75 -10.83 -11.96
C THR A 456 24.04 -9.47 -11.90
N THR A 457 24.73 -8.41 -12.33
CA THR A 457 24.29 -7.01 -12.36
C THR A 457 24.77 -6.36 -13.64
N GLY A 458 24.30 -5.14 -13.91
CA GLY A 458 24.60 -4.47 -15.17
C GLY A 458 23.68 -4.94 -16.29
N VAL A 459 24.10 -4.70 -17.53
CA VAL A 459 23.33 -5.07 -18.72
C VAL A 459 23.19 -6.60 -18.83
N PRO A 460 21.97 -7.16 -18.93
CA PRO A 460 21.77 -8.61 -18.99
C PRO A 460 22.48 -9.25 -20.19
N ALA A 461 23.08 -10.41 -19.97
CA ALA A 461 23.83 -11.13 -21.02
C ALA A 461 22.95 -11.40 -22.26
N GLY A 462 23.46 -11.03 -23.44
CA GLY A 462 22.74 -11.16 -24.72
C GLY A 462 21.92 -9.93 -25.15
N THR A 463 21.70 -8.95 -24.27
CA THR A 463 21.04 -7.68 -24.60
C THR A 463 21.74 -6.99 -25.78
N GLN A 464 20.97 -6.61 -26.81
CA GLN A 464 21.48 -5.89 -27.97
C GLN A 464 21.40 -4.38 -27.73
N LEU A 465 22.53 -3.77 -27.35
CA LEU A 465 22.61 -2.33 -27.14
C LEU A 465 22.64 -1.55 -28.46
N THR A 466 21.91 -0.43 -28.50
CA THR A 466 21.92 0.53 -29.62
C THR A 466 22.39 1.90 -29.14
N ALA A 467 22.95 2.73 -30.02
CA ALA A 467 23.39 4.07 -29.64
C ALA A 467 22.22 4.92 -29.09
N TYR A 468 22.47 5.67 -28.02
CA TYR A 468 21.58 6.74 -27.57
C TYR A 468 21.85 8.01 -28.38
N THR A 469 20.78 8.65 -28.87
CA THR A 469 20.84 9.88 -29.67
C THR A 469 19.92 10.97 -29.11
N GLY A 470 19.45 10.82 -27.87
CA GLY A 470 18.66 11.82 -27.17
C GLY A 470 19.52 12.84 -26.42
N PRO A 471 18.90 13.82 -25.73
CA PRO A 471 19.62 14.82 -24.96
C PRO A 471 20.23 14.22 -23.68
N CYS A 472 21.38 14.73 -23.25
CA CYS A 472 21.99 14.33 -21.98
C CYS A 472 21.29 14.97 -20.77
N THR A 473 20.57 16.09 -20.95
CA THR A 473 19.69 16.66 -19.93
C THR A 473 18.25 16.23 -20.20
N LEU A 474 17.66 15.45 -19.30
CA LEU A 474 16.32 14.88 -19.45
C LEU A 474 15.28 15.75 -18.74
N THR A 475 14.54 16.54 -19.52
CA THR A 475 13.50 17.48 -19.04
C THR A 475 12.06 16.98 -19.25
N VAL A 476 11.88 15.83 -19.90
CA VAL A 476 10.55 15.24 -20.18
C VAL A 476 10.25 14.14 -19.17
N ALA A 477 9.13 14.27 -18.46
CA ALA A 477 8.69 13.28 -17.47
C ALA A 477 8.40 11.92 -18.12
N ASN A 478 8.67 10.83 -17.40
CA ASN A 478 8.51 9.45 -17.87
C ASN A 478 9.33 9.11 -19.13
N THR A 479 10.44 9.81 -19.39
CA THR A 479 11.40 9.43 -20.45
C THR A 479 11.95 8.03 -20.20
N VAL A 480 11.98 7.18 -21.24
CA VAL A 480 12.51 5.82 -21.16
C VAL A 480 13.79 5.68 -21.98
N ILE A 481 14.86 5.21 -21.34
CA ILE A 481 16.12 4.78 -21.97
C ILE A 481 16.22 3.26 -21.80
N ASP A 482 15.97 2.50 -22.87
CA ASP A 482 15.98 1.04 -22.86
C ASP A 482 16.97 0.50 -23.90
N SER A 483 17.83 -0.43 -23.48
CA SER A 483 18.76 -1.17 -24.34
C SER A 483 19.70 -0.24 -25.13
N LYS A 484 20.28 0.75 -24.42
CA LYS A 484 21.13 1.80 -24.98
C LYS A 484 22.58 1.78 -24.51
N THR A 485 23.45 2.27 -25.39
CA THR A 485 24.77 2.81 -25.01
C THR A 485 24.68 4.34 -25.00
N VAL A 486 24.82 4.93 -23.82
CA VAL A 486 24.86 6.38 -23.58
C VAL A 486 26.31 6.80 -23.39
N ASN A 487 26.75 7.91 -24.00
CA ASN A 487 28.14 8.40 -23.97
C ASN A 487 28.22 9.82 -23.41
N CYS A 488 27.45 10.11 -22.34
CA CYS A 488 27.47 11.38 -21.63
C CYS A 488 26.90 11.25 -20.22
N ASP A 489 27.22 12.23 -19.38
CA ASP A 489 26.65 12.42 -18.05
C ASP A 489 25.15 12.79 -18.16
N LEU A 490 24.26 11.94 -17.65
CA LEU A 490 22.80 12.11 -17.71
C LEU A 490 22.29 13.00 -16.56
N ASN A 491 21.86 14.22 -16.87
CA ASN A 491 21.30 15.18 -15.92
C ASN A 491 19.76 15.07 -15.89
N ILE A 492 19.23 14.51 -14.80
CA ILE A 492 17.81 14.21 -14.63
C ILE A 492 17.09 15.43 -14.06
N ARG A 493 16.35 16.14 -14.92
CA ARG A 493 15.52 17.31 -14.59
C ARG A 493 14.03 17.07 -14.87
N ALA A 494 13.57 15.86 -14.58
CA ALA A 494 12.19 15.42 -14.77
C ALA A 494 11.81 14.33 -13.76
N ALA A 495 10.50 14.10 -13.58
CA ALA A 495 9.96 13.03 -12.76
C ALA A 495 9.83 11.71 -13.54
N GLY A 496 9.99 10.58 -12.84
CA GLY A 496 9.62 9.24 -13.34
C GLY A 496 10.46 8.70 -14.50
N VAL A 497 11.68 9.21 -14.71
CA VAL A 497 12.56 8.72 -15.79
C VAL A 497 12.91 7.24 -15.55
N VAL A 498 12.87 6.42 -16.60
CA VAL A 498 13.20 4.98 -16.52
C VAL A 498 14.42 4.68 -17.38
N ILE A 499 15.46 4.13 -16.78
CA ILE A 499 16.66 3.64 -17.45
C ILE A 499 16.72 2.13 -17.22
N ARG A 500 16.82 1.33 -18.29
CA ARG A 500 16.95 -0.13 -18.15
C ARG A 500 17.77 -0.78 -19.25
N ASN A 501 18.32 -1.96 -18.96
CA ASN A 501 19.08 -2.78 -19.92
C ASN A 501 20.24 -2.03 -20.61
N SER A 502 20.78 -0.96 -20.02
CA SER A 502 21.60 0.04 -20.73
C SER A 502 23.01 0.18 -20.16
N LYS A 503 24.00 0.49 -21.01
CA LYS A 503 25.33 0.97 -20.58
C LYS A 503 25.38 2.49 -20.66
N ILE A 504 25.76 3.15 -19.56
CA ILE A 504 26.04 4.57 -19.49
C ILE A 504 27.56 4.71 -19.30
N ASN A 505 28.23 5.35 -20.26
CA ASN A 505 29.62 5.78 -20.14
C ASN A 505 29.59 7.25 -19.71
N GLY A 506 29.67 7.50 -18.40
CA GLY A 506 29.29 8.74 -17.74
C GLY A 506 28.47 8.48 -16.46
N SER A 507 27.96 9.54 -15.86
CA SER A 507 27.13 9.53 -14.64
C SER A 507 25.62 9.57 -14.92
N VAL A 508 24.81 9.33 -13.88
CA VAL A 508 23.36 9.54 -13.87
C VAL A 508 22.98 10.30 -12.60
N ALA A 509 22.56 11.57 -12.72
CA ALA A 509 22.39 12.48 -11.58
C ALA A 509 21.08 13.28 -11.61
N THR A 510 20.26 13.17 -10.56
CA THR A 510 19.33 14.24 -10.15
C THR A 510 20.06 15.36 -9.41
N ASP A 511 19.46 16.54 -9.42
CA ASP A 511 19.92 17.73 -8.67
C ASP A 511 19.67 17.52 -7.16
N GLU A 512 20.71 17.63 -6.32
CA GLU A 512 20.66 17.42 -4.85
C GLU A 512 19.62 18.31 -4.14
N SER A 513 19.22 19.42 -4.76
CA SER A 513 18.20 20.35 -4.24
C SER A 513 16.76 20.00 -4.63
N SER A 514 16.55 18.96 -5.46
CA SER A 514 15.24 18.71 -6.08
C SER A 514 14.25 17.98 -5.18
N THR A 515 13.01 18.47 -5.17
CA THR A 515 11.85 17.84 -4.55
C THR A 515 10.92 17.14 -5.56
N GLY A 516 11.24 17.19 -6.86
CA GLY A 516 10.33 16.78 -7.94
C GLY A 516 10.97 16.05 -9.12
N PHE A 517 12.28 15.85 -9.14
CA PHE A 517 12.93 14.96 -10.13
C PHE A 517 13.07 13.56 -9.54
N SER A 518 12.96 12.53 -10.38
CA SER A 518 13.13 11.14 -9.95
C SER A 518 13.43 10.21 -11.11
N PHE A 519 14.15 9.12 -10.83
CA PHE A 519 14.41 8.08 -11.83
C PHE A 519 14.49 6.68 -11.22
N THR A 520 14.19 5.68 -12.04
CA THR A 520 14.47 4.27 -11.76
C THR A 520 15.49 3.77 -12.76
N ILE A 521 16.58 3.17 -12.29
CA ILE A 521 17.61 2.51 -13.09
C ILE A 521 17.67 1.02 -12.74
N THR A 522 17.40 0.13 -13.71
CA THR A 522 17.48 -1.32 -13.50
C THR A 522 18.37 -2.01 -14.52
N ASP A 523 19.00 -3.13 -14.16
CA ASP A 523 19.68 -4.02 -15.13
C ASP A 523 20.63 -3.25 -16.07
N SER A 524 21.37 -2.29 -15.51
CA SER A 524 22.12 -1.29 -16.27
C SER A 524 23.50 -1.11 -15.67
N HIS A 525 24.47 -0.83 -16.52
CA HIS A 525 25.85 -0.61 -16.14
C HIS A 525 26.19 0.87 -16.26
N VAL A 526 26.75 1.47 -15.21
CA VAL A 526 27.19 2.87 -15.18
C VAL A 526 28.70 2.89 -14.99
N ASP A 527 29.39 3.43 -15.98
CA ASP A 527 30.84 3.52 -16.10
C ASP A 527 31.24 4.98 -15.97
N ALA A 528 31.34 5.46 -14.73
CA ALA A 528 31.61 6.86 -14.43
C ALA A 528 33.08 7.27 -14.74
N GLY A 529 33.96 6.27 -14.88
CA GLY A 529 35.37 6.43 -15.19
C GLY A 529 36.21 7.00 -14.05
N ASP A 530 37.48 7.22 -14.35
CA ASP A 530 38.48 7.77 -13.43
C ASP A 530 38.34 9.31 -13.33
N ARG A 531 37.31 9.75 -12.59
CA ARG A 531 36.84 11.16 -12.55
C ARG A 531 36.27 11.51 -11.17
N ILE A 532 36.48 12.75 -10.73
CA ILE A 532 35.79 13.33 -9.56
C ILE A 532 34.32 13.61 -9.93
N VAL A 533 33.50 12.57 -9.86
CA VAL A 533 32.06 12.58 -10.18
C VAL A 533 31.31 11.57 -9.32
N THR A 534 30.01 11.80 -9.12
CA THR A 534 29.08 10.80 -8.59
C THR A 534 28.61 9.90 -9.74
N GLY A 535 28.77 8.58 -9.65
CA GLY A 535 28.31 7.66 -10.70
C GLY A 535 26.79 7.60 -10.84
N VAL A 536 26.07 7.30 -9.75
CA VAL A 536 24.60 7.38 -9.67
C VAL A 536 24.17 8.21 -8.46
N GLY A 537 23.30 9.19 -8.67
CA GLY A 537 22.75 10.02 -7.59
C GLY A 537 21.60 10.92 -8.05
N ALA A 538 21.14 11.89 -7.25
CA ALA A 538 21.48 12.09 -5.84
C ALA A 538 20.25 12.01 -4.92
N VAL A 539 19.07 12.36 -5.41
CA VAL A 539 17.79 12.28 -4.68
C VAL A 539 16.74 11.49 -5.44
N ASN A 540 15.82 10.88 -4.70
CA ASN A 540 14.57 10.29 -5.21
C ASN A 540 14.80 9.30 -6.38
N PHE A 541 15.62 8.27 -6.14
CA PHE A 541 15.96 7.28 -7.16
C PHE A 541 15.89 5.83 -6.69
N THR A 542 15.65 4.91 -7.63
CA THR A 542 15.63 3.46 -7.38
C THR A 542 16.63 2.78 -8.29
N ALA A 543 17.63 2.10 -7.73
CA ALA A 543 18.67 1.36 -8.43
C ALA A 543 18.54 -0.15 -8.13
N ILE A 544 18.23 -0.97 -9.14
CA ILE A 544 18.07 -2.43 -8.96
C ILE A 544 18.93 -3.22 -9.94
N ARG A 545 19.78 -4.13 -9.43
CA ARG A 545 20.76 -4.91 -10.23
C ARG A 545 21.68 -4.04 -11.11
N VAL A 546 22.01 -2.85 -10.62
CA VAL A 546 22.93 -1.93 -11.29
C VAL A 546 24.36 -2.35 -11.02
N HIS A 547 25.22 -2.32 -12.04
CA HIS A 547 26.67 -2.39 -11.89
C HIS A 547 27.18 -0.96 -12.01
N VAL A 548 27.77 -0.39 -10.97
CA VAL A 548 28.43 0.92 -11.05
C VAL A 548 29.92 0.76 -10.82
N GLN A 549 30.71 1.38 -11.69
CA GLN A 549 32.15 1.50 -11.57
C GLN A 549 32.61 2.94 -11.86
N GLY A 550 33.77 3.32 -11.31
CA GLY A 550 34.31 4.66 -11.42
C GLY A 550 33.64 5.68 -10.48
N GLY A 551 34.07 6.93 -10.65
CA GLY A 551 33.71 8.06 -9.80
C GLY A 551 34.50 8.09 -8.49
N ASN A 552 34.57 9.26 -7.85
CA ASN A 552 35.02 9.36 -6.46
C ASN A 552 33.91 8.92 -5.48
N ARG A 553 32.65 8.96 -5.94
CA ARG A 553 31.49 8.35 -5.28
C ARG A 553 30.75 7.53 -6.32
N SER A 554 30.90 6.20 -6.31
CA SER A 554 30.20 5.39 -7.33
C SER A 554 28.68 5.52 -7.21
N MET A 555 28.13 5.59 -5.98
CA MET A 555 26.79 6.16 -5.75
C MET A 555 26.78 7.21 -4.64
N HIS A 556 25.85 8.17 -4.75
CA HIS A 556 25.46 9.04 -3.64
C HIS A 556 23.94 9.08 -3.56
N CYS A 557 23.38 8.70 -2.40
CA CYS A 557 22.02 9.08 -2.04
C CYS A 557 22.08 10.18 -0.98
N TRP A 558 21.61 11.37 -1.33
CA TRP A 558 21.37 12.48 -0.43
C TRP A 558 20.04 12.28 0.33
N HIS A 559 18.94 11.98 -0.37
CA HIS A 559 17.74 11.43 0.26
C HIS A 559 16.78 10.66 -0.67
N ASP A 560 15.97 9.81 -0.04
CA ASP A 560 14.84 9.07 -0.64
C ASP A 560 15.23 8.08 -1.75
N CYS A 561 16.20 7.18 -1.48
CA CYS A 561 16.67 6.22 -2.49
C CYS A 561 16.61 4.76 -2.04
N GLU A 562 16.22 3.87 -2.94
CA GLU A 562 16.42 2.41 -2.82
C GLU A 562 17.57 1.98 -3.73
N ILE A 563 18.55 1.28 -3.18
CA ILE A 563 19.64 0.63 -3.92
C ILE A 563 19.60 -0.84 -3.53
N ARG A 564 19.30 -1.73 -4.49
CA ARG A 564 19.08 -3.15 -4.22
C ARG A 564 19.70 -4.08 -5.27
N ASP A 565 20.13 -5.26 -4.84
CA ASP A 565 20.71 -6.31 -5.69
C ASP A 565 21.89 -5.84 -6.58
N SER A 566 22.54 -4.73 -6.23
CA SER A 566 23.48 -3.99 -7.09
C SER A 566 24.94 -4.22 -6.68
N TYR A 567 25.87 -3.93 -7.60
CA TYR A 567 27.32 -4.06 -7.39
C TYR A 567 28.03 -2.71 -7.58
N VAL A 568 28.87 -2.34 -6.61
CA VAL A 568 29.56 -1.04 -6.55
C VAL A 568 31.03 -1.26 -6.19
N HIS A 569 31.94 -0.84 -7.09
CA HIS A 569 33.39 -1.08 -7.04
C HIS A 569 34.15 -0.13 -7.99
N GLY A 570 35.48 -0.25 -8.07
CA GLY A 570 36.34 0.41 -9.05
C GLY A 570 36.33 1.94 -8.98
N GLN A 571 36.48 2.54 -7.80
CA GLN A 571 36.51 4.00 -7.65
C GLN A 571 37.77 4.63 -8.30
N MET A 572 37.71 5.94 -8.57
CA MET A 572 38.83 6.66 -9.17
C MET A 572 40.11 6.61 -8.32
N THR A 573 41.27 6.77 -8.96
CA THR A 573 42.56 6.90 -8.27
C THR A 573 42.98 8.36 -8.21
N ASP A 574 42.98 8.97 -7.02
CA ASP A 574 43.56 10.31 -6.84
C ASP A 574 45.06 10.26 -6.53
N GLU A 575 45.89 10.38 -7.57
CA GLU A 575 47.34 10.54 -7.44
C GLU A 575 47.76 11.82 -6.69
N THR A 576 46.85 12.78 -6.45
CA THR A 576 47.17 14.07 -5.82
C THR A 576 47.14 14.08 -4.29
N GLY A 577 46.64 13.02 -3.64
CA GLY A 577 46.61 12.94 -2.17
C GLY A 577 45.56 13.85 -1.51
N THR A 578 44.45 14.15 -2.20
CA THR A 578 43.44 15.16 -1.80
C THR A 578 42.00 14.61 -1.73
N ALA A 579 41.67 13.55 -2.47
CA ALA A 579 40.32 13.01 -2.57
C ALA A 579 40.03 11.92 -1.52
N HIS A 580 38.74 11.79 -1.19
CA HIS A 580 38.22 10.77 -0.28
C HIS A 580 37.15 9.96 -1.00
N GLU A 581 37.50 8.75 -1.42
CA GLU A 581 36.62 7.89 -2.21
C GLU A 581 35.55 7.21 -1.34
N SER A 582 34.42 6.88 -1.96
CA SER A 582 33.36 6.07 -1.36
C SER A 582 32.66 5.19 -2.38
N GLY A 583 32.31 3.97 -1.98
CA GLY A 583 31.41 3.12 -2.77
C GLY A 583 30.02 3.76 -2.86
N ILE A 584 29.35 3.87 -1.71
CA ILE A 584 28.06 4.57 -1.55
C ILE A 584 28.18 5.62 -0.44
N ARG A 585 27.77 6.86 -0.71
CA ARG A 585 27.56 7.89 0.34
C ARG A 585 26.06 8.04 0.63
N MET A 586 25.64 7.90 1.90
CA MET A 586 24.25 8.02 2.35
C MET A 586 23.99 9.29 3.19
N GLY A 587 22.87 9.96 2.92
CA GLY A 587 22.27 11.00 3.75
C GLY A 587 21.12 10.42 4.58
N ARG A 588 19.86 10.59 4.13
CA ARG A 588 18.67 10.17 4.87
C ARG A 588 17.63 9.39 4.05
N ASN A 589 16.79 8.60 4.72
CA ASN A 589 15.75 7.77 4.10
C ASN A 589 16.30 6.88 2.96
N VAL A 590 17.46 6.26 3.19
CA VAL A 590 18.16 5.41 2.23
C VAL A 590 17.93 3.94 2.57
N THR A 591 17.52 3.14 1.59
CA THR A 591 17.41 1.67 1.71
C THR A 591 18.47 0.98 0.85
N LEU A 592 19.46 0.38 1.49
CA LEU A 592 20.50 -0.44 0.87
C LEU A 592 20.20 -1.92 1.16
N ARG A 593 19.84 -2.70 0.14
CA ARG A 593 19.44 -4.10 0.29
C ARG A 593 20.23 -5.06 -0.60
N HIS A 594 20.83 -6.10 -0.02
CA HIS A 594 21.44 -7.19 -0.78
C HIS A 594 22.40 -6.71 -1.90
N ASN A 595 23.18 -5.65 -1.63
CA ASN A 595 24.20 -5.16 -2.55
C ASN A 595 25.57 -5.75 -2.21
N THR A 596 26.47 -5.81 -3.18
CA THR A 596 27.92 -5.89 -2.90
C THR A 596 28.48 -4.48 -3.02
N ILE A 597 29.01 -3.96 -1.91
CA ILE A 597 29.49 -2.59 -1.80
C ILE A 597 30.96 -2.66 -1.37
N THR A 598 31.88 -2.28 -2.25
CA THR A 598 33.28 -2.07 -1.89
C THR A 598 33.69 -0.62 -2.09
N CYS A 599 34.81 -0.25 -1.48
CA CYS A 599 35.66 0.78 -2.04
C CYS A 599 37.06 0.16 -2.26
N ASP A 600 37.66 0.38 -3.43
CA ASP A 600 38.91 -0.29 -3.83
C ASP A 600 39.94 0.63 -4.49
N ALA A 601 39.68 1.95 -4.55
CA ALA A 601 40.69 2.95 -4.89
C ALA A 601 41.93 2.81 -3.99
N PRO A 602 43.15 2.91 -4.56
CA PRO A 602 44.38 2.72 -3.80
C PRO A 602 44.57 3.82 -2.75
N ASP A 603 45.24 3.45 -1.66
CA ASP A 603 45.66 4.35 -0.59
C ASP A 603 46.88 5.17 -1.06
N VAL A 604 46.74 6.51 -1.08
CA VAL A 604 47.76 7.44 -1.61
C VAL A 604 48.14 8.44 -0.50
N PRO A 605 49.39 8.42 -0.01
CA PRO A 605 49.85 9.37 1.00
C PRO A 605 49.72 10.83 0.54
N PRO A 606 49.33 11.78 1.42
CA PRO A 606 49.29 11.61 2.87
C PRO A 606 47.97 11.10 3.46
N ASP A 607 46.82 11.30 2.79
CA ASP A 607 45.48 10.99 3.34
C ASP A 607 44.40 10.89 2.23
N ALA A 608 44.64 10.12 1.17
CA ALA A 608 43.69 9.92 0.07
C ALA A 608 43.46 8.45 -0.29
N GLY A 609 42.35 8.21 -0.99
CA GLY A 609 41.82 6.88 -1.27
C GLY A 609 40.54 6.61 -0.47
N CYS A 610 40.15 5.33 -0.43
CA CYS A 610 38.87 4.91 0.14
C CYS A 610 38.69 5.24 1.62
N SER A 611 37.76 6.16 1.92
CA SER A 611 37.30 6.37 3.29
C SER A 611 36.45 5.20 3.77
N ALA A 612 35.47 4.79 2.96
CA ALA A 612 34.71 3.56 3.18
C ALA A 612 33.95 3.05 1.96
N ALA A 613 33.60 1.77 1.99
CA ALA A 613 32.59 1.21 1.09
C ALA A 613 31.22 1.89 1.27
N LEU A 614 30.81 2.17 2.51
CA LEU A 614 29.61 2.95 2.83
C LEU A 614 29.91 4.13 3.77
N THR A 615 29.71 5.36 3.31
CA THR A 615 29.90 6.57 4.13
C THR A 615 28.60 7.26 4.52
N GLY A 616 28.33 7.33 5.83
CA GLY A 616 27.39 8.28 6.44
C GLY A 616 28.17 9.34 7.23
N TYR A 617 28.15 10.60 6.76
CA TYR A 617 28.92 11.70 7.37
C TYR A 617 28.00 12.77 7.98
N GLY A 618 28.03 12.94 9.30
CA GLY A 618 27.37 14.05 10.02
C GLY A 618 28.03 15.43 9.82
N ASP A 619 28.82 15.60 8.75
CA ASP A 619 29.55 16.81 8.39
C ASP A 619 28.63 17.90 7.79
N PHE A 620 27.69 17.50 6.94
CA PHE A 620 26.92 18.41 6.07
C PHE A 620 25.41 18.43 6.34
N ALA A 621 24.87 17.34 6.87
CA ALA A 621 23.46 17.16 7.22
C ALA A 621 23.31 16.01 8.24
N PRO A 622 22.15 15.87 8.92
CA PRO A 622 21.82 14.65 9.67
C PRO A 622 21.81 13.41 8.77
N VAL A 623 22.36 12.32 9.29
CA VAL A 623 22.29 10.99 8.68
C VAL A 623 21.19 10.23 9.41
N GLU A 624 20.06 9.95 8.76
CA GLU A 624 18.86 9.46 9.47
C GLU A 624 17.93 8.54 8.67
N ASN A 625 17.21 7.66 9.35
CA ASN A 625 16.18 6.78 8.78
C ASN A 625 16.69 5.81 7.69
N ASN A 626 17.95 5.36 7.80
CA ASN A 626 18.59 4.50 6.81
C ASN A 626 18.51 3.01 7.18
N LEU A 627 18.20 2.16 6.19
CA LEU A 627 18.20 0.71 6.30
C LEU A 627 19.37 0.13 5.48
N VAL A 628 20.26 -0.60 6.14
CA VAL A 628 21.38 -1.32 5.52
C VAL A 628 21.17 -2.80 5.82
N GLU A 629 20.53 -3.51 4.90
CA GLU A 629 19.98 -4.86 5.12
C GLU A 629 20.59 -5.90 4.15
N ASN A 630 21.18 -6.97 4.72
CA ASN A 630 21.73 -8.12 4.00
C ASN A 630 22.75 -7.78 2.89
N ASN A 631 23.50 -6.70 3.00
CA ASN A 631 24.56 -6.32 2.04
C ASN A 631 25.89 -7.06 2.34
N TYR A 632 26.80 -7.04 1.39
CA TYR A 632 28.16 -7.57 1.51
C TYR A 632 29.22 -6.50 1.28
N PHE A 633 30.15 -6.42 2.22
CA PHE A 633 31.31 -5.54 2.20
C PHE A 633 32.59 -6.39 2.10
N PRO A 634 33.16 -6.64 0.91
CA PRO A 634 34.22 -7.64 0.73
C PRO A 634 35.56 -7.34 1.42
N GLY A 635 35.72 -6.12 1.96
CA GLY A 635 36.96 -5.62 2.54
C GLY A 635 37.50 -4.48 1.67
N THR A 636 37.33 -3.25 2.16
CA THR A 636 37.77 -2.03 1.46
C THR A 636 39.29 -1.83 1.56
N THR A 637 39.86 -1.06 0.64
CA THR A 637 41.11 -0.30 0.88
C THR A 637 40.84 0.87 1.83
N GLY A 638 41.89 1.49 2.39
CA GLY A 638 41.76 2.66 3.26
C GLY A 638 40.93 2.41 4.53
N GLY A 639 40.09 3.36 4.94
CA GLY A 639 39.59 3.53 6.33
C GLY A 639 38.81 2.37 6.97
N PHE A 640 37.48 2.45 6.97
CA PHE A 640 36.55 1.47 7.55
C PHE A 640 35.61 0.95 6.46
N CYS A 641 34.96 -0.21 6.61
CA CYS A 641 33.95 -0.63 5.63
C CYS A 641 32.65 0.19 5.69
N ALA A 642 32.27 0.72 6.87
CA ALA A 642 31.09 1.55 7.04
C ALA A 642 31.29 2.71 8.04
N TYR A 643 30.56 3.81 7.84
CA TYR A 643 30.39 4.90 8.82
C TYR A 643 28.90 5.06 9.14
N GLY A 644 28.54 5.08 10.43
CA GLY A 644 27.14 5.13 10.88
C GLY A 644 26.49 6.53 10.92
N GLY A 645 27.28 7.62 10.97
CA GLY A 645 26.81 9.01 11.05
C GLY A 645 27.21 9.74 12.34
N SER A 646 27.34 9.02 13.47
CA SER A 646 27.60 9.55 14.82
C SER A 646 29.06 9.98 15.09
N SER A 647 29.76 10.51 14.09
CA SER A 647 31.18 10.90 14.18
C SER A 647 31.41 12.04 15.19
N GLN A 648 32.20 11.78 16.24
CA GLN A 648 32.47 12.78 17.27
C GLN A 648 33.08 14.07 16.68
N GLY A 649 32.60 15.22 17.15
CA GLY A 649 33.07 16.54 16.73
C GLY A 649 32.50 17.07 15.42
N LYS A 650 31.64 16.32 14.70
CA LYS A 650 30.97 16.82 13.48
C LYS A 650 29.64 17.54 13.80
N PRO A 651 29.19 18.52 12.99
CA PRO A 651 28.08 19.40 13.35
C PRO A 651 26.72 18.72 13.53
N TYR A 652 26.45 17.61 12.82
CA TYR A 652 25.13 16.95 12.81
C TYR A 652 25.13 15.56 13.45
N SER A 653 26.24 15.09 14.01
CA SER A 653 26.34 13.70 14.46
C SER A 653 25.46 13.34 15.65
N GLY A 654 25.10 14.31 16.51
CA GLY A 654 24.06 14.17 17.56
C GLY A 654 22.62 14.34 17.05
N ALA A 655 22.40 14.24 15.74
CA ALA A 655 21.07 14.11 15.12
C ALA A 655 20.92 12.75 14.37
N THR A 656 21.91 11.86 14.48
CA THR A 656 21.94 10.56 13.80
C THR A 656 20.93 9.61 14.42
N ASN A 657 19.90 9.20 13.66
CA ASN A 657 18.79 8.39 14.20
C ASN A 657 18.24 7.36 13.22
N ASN A 658 17.62 6.29 13.73
CA ASN A 658 16.98 5.23 12.93
C ASN A 658 17.89 4.62 11.84
N ILE A 659 19.19 4.43 12.14
CA ILE A 659 20.18 3.77 11.29
C ILE A 659 20.24 2.28 11.62
N ARG A 660 19.86 1.43 10.68
CA ARG A 660 19.59 0.01 10.95
C ARG A 660 20.43 -0.91 10.06
N PHE A 661 21.53 -1.43 10.62
CA PHE A 661 22.38 -2.44 10.01
C PHE A 661 21.90 -3.85 10.42
N ILE A 662 21.29 -4.57 9.48
CA ILE A 662 20.65 -5.87 9.72
C ILE A 662 21.21 -6.93 8.75
N GLY A 663 21.76 -8.03 9.28
CA GLY A 663 22.10 -9.22 8.49
C GLY A 663 23.24 -9.07 7.47
N ASN A 664 24.02 -7.99 7.52
CA ASN A 664 25.09 -7.73 6.55
C ASN A 664 26.32 -8.64 6.80
N VAL A 665 27.06 -8.93 5.74
CA VAL A 665 28.30 -9.72 5.79
C VAL A 665 29.51 -8.83 5.51
N PHE A 666 30.56 -8.98 6.30
CA PHE A 666 31.81 -8.21 6.17
C PHE A 666 33.01 -9.14 5.90
N GLY A 667 33.83 -8.80 4.91
CA GLY A 667 35.08 -9.46 4.59
C GLY A 667 36.28 -8.83 5.32
N ARG A 668 37.44 -9.48 5.22
CA ARG A 668 38.72 -8.93 5.70
C ARG A 668 39.64 -8.78 4.49
N GLY A 669 40.11 -7.57 4.24
CA GLY A 669 41.07 -7.24 3.19
C GLY A 669 42.49 -7.64 3.56
N SER A 670 43.48 -7.15 2.78
CA SER A 670 44.91 -7.40 2.96
C SER A 670 45.47 -7.00 4.34
N SER A 671 44.81 -6.07 5.03
CA SER A 671 45.09 -5.63 6.39
C SER A 671 44.74 -6.66 7.49
N GLY A 672 44.02 -7.73 7.15
CA GLY A 672 43.38 -8.61 8.13
C GLY A 672 42.14 -8.02 8.81
N ARG A 673 41.66 -6.85 8.35
CA ARG A 673 40.47 -6.14 8.82
C ARG A 673 39.58 -5.76 7.63
N CYS A 674 38.36 -5.29 7.88
CA CYS A 674 37.58 -4.61 6.85
C CYS A 674 38.12 -3.17 6.78
N GLY A 675 38.75 -2.76 5.66
CA GLY A 675 39.61 -1.57 5.68
C GLY A 675 40.83 -1.75 6.58
N TYR A 676 41.51 -0.66 6.91
CA TYR A 676 42.63 -0.59 7.84
C TYR A 676 42.18 -0.60 9.30
N TYR A 677 40.99 -0.08 9.59
CA TYR A 677 40.54 0.14 10.97
C TYR A 677 39.48 -0.87 11.42
N GLY A 678 38.41 -1.10 10.63
CA GLY A 678 37.37 -2.06 11.03
C GLY A 678 36.10 -2.06 10.18
N ALA A 679 35.15 -2.93 10.55
CA ALA A 679 33.90 -3.09 9.82
C ALA A 679 33.00 -1.84 9.86
N ILE A 680 32.90 -1.17 11.02
CA ILE A 680 32.16 0.08 11.18
C ILE A 680 32.79 1.01 12.22
N THR A 681 32.58 2.32 12.05
CA THR A 681 32.82 3.38 13.04
C THR A 681 31.63 4.34 13.07
N SER A 682 31.57 5.22 14.07
CA SER A 682 30.58 6.29 14.17
C SER A 682 29.14 5.77 14.14
N PHE A 683 28.89 4.64 14.80
CA PHE A 683 27.58 4.01 14.92
C PHE A 683 27.20 3.91 16.40
N ASP A 684 26.53 4.95 16.90
CA ASP A 684 26.09 4.96 18.30
C ASP A 684 24.85 4.07 18.48
N THR A 685 24.98 3.01 19.27
CA THR A 685 23.91 2.06 19.59
C THR A 685 22.89 2.59 20.59
N SER A 686 23.13 3.75 21.21
CA SER A 686 22.22 4.38 22.17
C SER A 686 21.26 5.40 21.53
N GLU A 687 21.56 5.84 20.30
CA GLU A 687 20.71 6.81 19.58
C GLU A 687 19.35 6.21 19.15
N PRO A 688 18.25 6.99 19.18
CA PRO A 688 16.90 6.47 18.96
C PRO A 688 16.72 5.72 17.63
N GLY A 689 16.27 4.46 17.72
CA GLY A 689 15.96 3.62 16.57
C GLY A 689 17.17 3.04 15.84
N ASN A 690 18.40 3.31 16.27
CA ASN A 690 19.57 2.65 15.71
C ASN A 690 19.54 1.15 16.06
N VAL A 691 19.83 0.29 15.07
CA VAL A 691 19.81 -1.17 15.23
C VAL A 691 21.05 -1.79 14.61
N TRP A 692 21.71 -2.65 15.37
CA TRP A 692 22.73 -3.57 14.86
C TRP A 692 22.32 -4.99 15.20
N SER A 693 21.97 -5.81 14.20
CA SER A 693 21.52 -7.18 14.42
C SER A 693 21.95 -8.12 13.30
N ASN A 694 22.30 -9.37 13.67
CA ASN A 694 22.66 -10.47 12.77
C ASN A 694 23.80 -10.19 11.77
N ASN A 695 24.55 -9.10 11.91
CA ASN A 695 25.71 -8.82 11.08
C ASN A 695 26.85 -9.80 11.40
N THR A 696 27.56 -10.26 10.38
CA THR A 696 28.56 -11.34 10.47
C THR A 696 29.81 -11.05 9.64
N TRP A 697 30.89 -11.77 9.93
CA TRP A 697 32.01 -11.90 9.01
C TRP A 697 31.73 -12.99 7.97
N VAL A 698 32.50 -13.01 6.86
CA VAL A 698 32.41 -14.07 5.81
C VAL A 698 32.61 -15.49 6.37
N ASP A 699 33.32 -15.65 7.48
CA ASP A 699 33.49 -16.93 8.18
C ASP A 699 32.26 -17.36 9.03
N GLY A 700 31.18 -16.56 9.02
CA GLY A 700 29.95 -16.79 9.77
C GLY A 700 30.00 -16.34 11.24
N THR A 701 31.14 -15.85 11.74
CA THR A 701 31.22 -15.33 13.12
C THR A 701 30.47 -14.02 13.27
N VAL A 702 29.81 -13.84 14.43
CA VAL A 702 29.04 -12.62 14.73
C VAL A 702 29.97 -11.42 14.82
N LEU A 703 29.62 -10.35 14.11
CA LEU A 703 30.29 -9.07 14.19
C LEU A 703 29.51 -8.15 15.18
N PRO A 704 30.10 -7.75 16.33
CA PRO A 704 29.51 -6.71 17.17
C PRO A 704 29.58 -5.33 16.50
N PRO A 705 28.73 -4.36 16.92
CA PRO A 705 28.89 -2.97 16.51
C PRO A 705 30.17 -2.36 17.08
N SER A 706 30.71 -1.36 16.39
CA SER A 706 31.83 -0.54 16.86
C SER A 706 31.60 0.94 16.54
N ASN A 707 32.10 1.79 17.42
CA ASN A 707 32.02 3.26 17.33
C ASN A 707 33.42 3.77 17.01
#